data_AF-A0A9E2I2P8-F1
#
_entry.id   AF-A0A9E2I2P8-F1
#
_cell.length_a   1.000
_cell.length_b   1.000
_cell.length_c   1.000
_cell.angle_alpha   90.00
_cell.angle_beta   90.00
_cell.angle_gamma   90.00
#
_symmetry.space_group_name_H-M   'P 1'
#
loop_
_entity.id
_entity.type
_entity.pdbx_description
1 polymer ?
#
loop_
_entity_poly.entity_id
_entity_poly.type
_entity_poly.pdbx_seq_one_letter_code
_entity_poly.pdbx_strand_id
1 'polypeptide(L)'
;MKTIDILLTNAIVLTMDKDFHQYEPGAVAVTGDSIVAVGPAEEIAQTYIAKEIIDCGGKVLMPGLVNAHTHMPMTLLRGLADDLRLDVWLMGYMMPVEREFVSPEFVRLGTQLACIESIRSGVTCLADMYYFEKDVAKATAEAGLRAICSQTVLKFPSPDAQSYEEALEAARVFIQEWKGHPLIVPSVAPHAPYTCTEDILQASAALAAEFDVPLHIHISETAVEVENSQKEHDMSVVSYIKQQNLFDAKVIAAHCVHVDESEMHTLQKHGAGVAHNPTSNLKLGSGVAPVTKMVNLGLAVGIGTDGPASNNNLDMFEEIRLTALLAKGSTGDPTVIPARTALAMATRIGAQALHLGDITGSLEPGKRADLILVEISPLHNAPRFRRDPGGIYAQLVYAAKSTDVSSVMVNGQWLMRDRRLLTLDEEALLGYAHIYAQKIDAFLIKREQSVLSKLVAIGGAMQQESFEVQAKVRIPDPASVIAALQKPDIDILYHRHYHEYDTYFQFEDPQQGQLRYREDEYIDESGQVDNVRYRLTLVGQARERHFPNGVLLSRSRYLAQAVHSLRFYREYFKPSGETFVEKDRLRWRIIFRGTEFYINLDRLDQPKLGTFLEIKSRTWSRQDAENKAGMSEALMEYLGASSDETVTQGYVEFAGG
;
A
#
# COMPACT_ATOMS: atom_id res chain seq x y z
N MET A 1 -39.66 -39.86 -0.88
CA MET A 1 -38.38 -39.13 -0.98
C MET A 1 -38.67 -37.74 -1.52
N LYS A 2 -37.93 -36.73 -1.05
CA LYS A 2 -38.04 -35.33 -1.54
C LYS A 2 -37.16 -35.15 -2.78
N THR A 3 -37.63 -34.41 -3.78
CA THR A 3 -36.83 -34.14 -5.00
C THR A 3 -35.84 -32.99 -4.76
N ILE A 4 -34.59 -33.18 -5.21
CA ILE A 4 -33.50 -32.18 -5.15
C ILE A 4 -32.82 -32.07 -6.52
N ASP A 5 -32.01 -31.03 -6.72
CA ASP A 5 -31.32 -30.82 -8.00
C ASP A 5 -30.05 -31.66 -8.10
N ILE A 6 -29.14 -31.55 -7.12
CA ILE A 6 -27.85 -32.24 -7.12
C ILE A 6 -27.66 -33.01 -5.82
N LEU A 7 -27.19 -34.25 -5.92
CA LEU A 7 -26.67 -35.04 -4.81
C LEU A 7 -25.18 -35.32 -5.04
N LEU A 8 -24.34 -34.75 -4.19
CA LEU A 8 -22.91 -35.06 -4.10
C LEU A 8 -22.75 -36.23 -3.12
N THR A 9 -22.26 -37.40 -3.56
CA THR A 9 -22.19 -38.63 -2.75
C THR A 9 -20.79 -39.24 -2.75
N ASN A 10 -20.55 -40.23 -1.87
CA ASN A 10 -19.25 -40.91 -1.74
C ASN A 10 -18.10 -39.93 -1.47
N ALA A 11 -18.35 -38.89 -0.66
CA ALA A 11 -17.35 -37.91 -0.26
C ALA A 11 -16.85 -38.17 1.17
N ILE A 12 -15.69 -37.59 1.51
CA ILE A 12 -15.33 -37.28 2.89
C ILE A 12 -15.86 -35.88 3.16
N VAL A 13 -17.03 -35.77 3.78
CA VAL A 13 -17.67 -34.47 4.01
C VAL A 13 -17.13 -33.86 5.30
N LEU A 14 -16.52 -32.67 5.20
CA LEU A 14 -16.16 -31.83 6.33
C LEU A 14 -17.12 -30.65 6.38
N THR A 15 -18.06 -30.66 7.32
CA THR A 15 -19.10 -29.62 7.38
C THR A 15 -18.54 -28.25 7.73
N MET A 16 -17.47 -28.21 8.54
CA MET A 16 -16.97 -27.00 9.19
C MET A 16 -18.03 -26.26 10.02
N ASP A 17 -19.12 -26.94 10.40
CA ASP A 17 -20.08 -26.41 11.38
C ASP A 17 -19.43 -26.30 12.76
N LYS A 18 -20.11 -25.67 13.72
CA LYS A 18 -19.55 -25.40 15.06
C LYS A 18 -19.01 -26.67 15.77
N ASP A 19 -19.59 -27.82 15.48
CA ASP A 19 -19.29 -29.11 16.12
C ASP A 19 -18.29 -29.95 15.28
N PHE A 20 -17.93 -29.45 14.09
CA PHE A 20 -17.05 -30.10 13.12
C PHE A 20 -17.51 -31.50 12.71
N HIS A 21 -18.81 -31.67 12.42
CA HIS A 21 -19.32 -32.96 11.96
C HIS A 21 -18.59 -33.42 10.68
N GLN A 22 -18.27 -34.72 10.64
CA GLN A 22 -17.64 -35.39 9.50
C GLN A 22 -18.46 -36.61 9.08
N TYR A 23 -18.57 -36.84 7.77
CA TYR A 23 -19.27 -38.01 7.22
C TYR A 23 -18.40 -38.70 6.15
N GLU A 24 -18.14 -39.99 6.34
CA GLU A 24 -17.35 -40.82 5.41
C GLU A 24 -17.92 -42.26 5.37
N PRO A 25 -18.57 -42.69 4.28
CA PRO A 25 -18.98 -41.86 3.13
C PRO A 25 -20.10 -40.88 3.51
N GLY A 26 -19.92 -39.63 3.16
CA GLY A 26 -20.90 -38.56 3.33
C GLY A 26 -21.53 -38.12 2.03
N ALA A 27 -22.62 -37.37 2.15
CA ALA A 27 -23.31 -36.72 1.04
C ALA A 27 -23.84 -35.32 1.38
N VAL A 28 -23.96 -34.49 0.35
CA VAL A 28 -24.56 -33.15 0.40
C VAL A 28 -25.64 -33.05 -0.67
N ALA A 29 -26.84 -32.65 -0.26
CA ALA A 29 -27.99 -32.42 -1.13
C ALA A 29 -28.17 -30.91 -1.38
N VAL A 30 -28.33 -30.53 -2.64
CA VAL A 30 -28.48 -29.12 -3.08
C VAL A 30 -29.76 -28.96 -3.89
N THR A 31 -30.49 -27.87 -3.63
CA THR A 31 -31.65 -27.42 -4.43
C THR A 31 -31.50 -25.94 -4.74
N GLY A 32 -31.54 -25.58 -6.02
CA GLY A 32 -31.23 -24.25 -6.50
C GLY A 32 -29.84 -23.83 -6.07
N ASP A 33 -29.79 -22.83 -5.21
CA ASP A 33 -28.58 -22.21 -4.68
C ASP A 33 -28.21 -22.66 -3.26
N SER A 34 -28.99 -23.56 -2.66
CA SER A 34 -28.96 -23.81 -1.22
C SER A 34 -28.74 -25.28 -0.88
N ILE A 35 -28.01 -25.51 0.20
CA ILE A 35 -27.82 -26.82 0.83
C ILE A 35 -29.12 -27.17 1.56
N VAL A 36 -29.68 -28.35 1.29
CA VAL A 36 -30.93 -28.82 1.93
C VAL A 36 -30.70 -29.97 2.91
N ALA A 37 -29.60 -30.71 2.78
CA ALA A 37 -29.19 -31.72 3.74
C ALA A 37 -27.71 -32.07 3.62
N VAL A 38 -27.10 -32.46 4.74
CA VAL A 38 -25.73 -32.97 4.84
C VAL A 38 -25.72 -34.12 5.84
N GLY A 39 -25.08 -35.24 5.52
CA GLY A 39 -25.08 -36.40 6.41
C GLY A 39 -24.42 -37.64 5.83
N PRO A 40 -24.60 -38.82 6.47
CA PRO A 40 -24.17 -40.11 5.93
C PRO A 40 -24.82 -40.37 4.57
N ALA A 41 -24.04 -40.87 3.60
CA ALA A 41 -24.50 -41.00 2.23
C ALA A 41 -25.77 -41.85 2.08
N GLU A 42 -25.87 -42.94 2.84
CA GLU A 42 -27.03 -43.83 2.81
C GLU A 42 -28.32 -43.16 3.32
N GLU A 43 -28.24 -42.38 4.40
CA GLU A 43 -29.40 -41.68 4.99
C GLU A 43 -29.94 -40.60 4.05
N ILE A 44 -29.05 -39.85 3.40
CA ILE A 44 -29.42 -38.84 2.42
C ILE A 44 -30.08 -39.50 1.19
N ALA A 45 -29.50 -40.60 0.69
CA ALA A 45 -30.04 -41.33 -0.46
C ALA A 45 -31.42 -41.98 -0.21
N GLN A 46 -31.74 -42.34 1.04
CA GLN A 46 -33.07 -42.84 1.41
C GLN A 46 -34.12 -41.72 1.53
N THR A 47 -33.68 -40.49 1.79
CA THR A 47 -34.57 -39.34 2.02
C THR A 47 -34.86 -38.56 0.75
N TYR A 48 -33.89 -38.49 -0.17
CA TYR A 48 -33.92 -37.60 -1.33
C TYR A 48 -33.75 -38.35 -2.67
N ILE A 49 -34.42 -37.85 -3.71
CA ILE A 49 -34.21 -38.24 -5.12
C ILE A 49 -33.63 -37.02 -5.84
N ALA A 50 -32.45 -37.18 -6.46
CA ALA A 50 -31.79 -36.08 -7.17
C ALA A 50 -31.97 -36.15 -8.68
N LYS A 51 -31.99 -34.99 -9.35
CA LYS A 51 -31.94 -34.91 -10.82
C LYS A 51 -30.57 -35.29 -11.36
N GLU A 52 -29.51 -34.88 -10.66
CA GLU A 52 -28.13 -35.24 -10.93
C GLU A 52 -27.50 -35.87 -9.67
N ILE A 53 -26.87 -37.02 -9.83
CA ILE A 53 -26.06 -37.65 -8.77
C ILE A 53 -24.61 -37.61 -9.23
N ILE A 54 -23.74 -37.05 -8.39
CA ILE A 54 -22.32 -36.89 -8.67
C ILE A 54 -21.55 -37.70 -7.62
N ASP A 55 -20.79 -38.68 -8.08
CA ASP A 55 -19.85 -39.43 -7.25
C ASP A 55 -18.58 -38.59 -7.03
N CYS A 56 -18.29 -38.25 -5.78
CA CYS A 56 -17.13 -37.47 -5.37
C CYS A 56 -15.84 -38.31 -5.29
N GLY A 57 -15.90 -39.63 -5.46
CA GLY A 57 -14.73 -40.50 -5.57
C GLY A 57 -13.88 -40.60 -4.30
N GLY A 58 -14.48 -40.43 -3.12
CA GLY A 58 -13.76 -40.44 -1.84
C GLY A 58 -12.91 -39.19 -1.58
N LYS A 59 -13.08 -38.13 -2.37
CA LYS A 59 -12.43 -36.82 -2.18
C LYS A 59 -13.05 -36.07 -1.01
N VAL A 60 -12.35 -35.04 -0.51
CA VAL A 60 -12.88 -34.16 0.53
C VAL A 60 -13.87 -33.17 -0.07
N LEU A 61 -15.10 -33.17 0.44
CA LEU A 61 -16.11 -32.16 0.15
C LEU A 61 -16.25 -31.25 1.38
N MET A 62 -16.00 -29.96 1.19
CA MET A 62 -16.02 -28.96 2.28
C MET A 62 -16.54 -27.61 1.77
N PRO A 63 -16.87 -26.64 2.65
CA PRO A 63 -17.19 -25.29 2.21
C PRO A 63 -16.03 -24.72 1.42
N GLY A 64 -16.34 -23.88 0.44
CA GLY A 64 -15.29 -23.15 -0.24
C GLY A 64 -14.56 -22.19 0.69
N LEU A 65 -13.33 -21.86 0.30
CA LEU A 65 -12.48 -20.99 1.08
C LEU A 65 -13.00 -19.55 1.01
N VAL A 66 -12.83 -18.83 2.11
CA VAL A 66 -13.16 -17.43 2.28
C VAL A 66 -11.86 -16.63 2.39
N ASN A 67 -11.56 -15.83 1.38
CA ASN A 67 -10.42 -14.91 1.39
C ASN A 67 -10.86 -13.57 2.01
N ALA A 68 -10.47 -13.32 3.25
CA ALA A 68 -11.02 -12.23 4.04
C ALA A 68 -10.52 -10.83 3.65
N HIS A 69 -9.53 -10.73 2.76
CA HIS A 69 -8.98 -9.44 2.32
C HIS A 69 -8.15 -9.58 1.03
N THR A 70 -8.50 -8.79 0.01
CA THR A 70 -7.84 -8.73 -1.30
C THR A 70 -7.76 -7.31 -1.86
N HIS A 71 -6.83 -7.13 -2.79
CA HIS A 71 -6.82 -6.06 -3.79
C HIS A 71 -6.76 -6.70 -5.20
N MET A 72 -7.88 -7.22 -5.69
CA MET A 72 -7.96 -8.10 -6.86
C MET A 72 -7.36 -7.51 -8.13
N PRO A 73 -7.59 -6.23 -8.49
CA PRO A 73 -7.01 -5.65 -9.69
C PRO A 73 -5.47 -5.61 -9.69
N MET A 74 -4.83 -5.68 -8.52
CA MET A 74 -3.37 -5.70 -8.41
C MET A 74 -2.74 -7.00 -8.94
N THR A 75 -3.51 -7.99 -9.40
CA THR A 75 -2.97 -9.10 -10.19
C THR A 75 -2.18 -8.64 -11.42
N LEU A 76 -2.52 -7.48 -12.00
CA LEU A 76 -1.77 -6.85 -13.09
C LEU A 76 -0.47 -6.16 -12.64
N LEU A 77 -0.27 -6.00 -11.33
CA LEU A 77 0.91 -5.39 -10.70
C LEU A 77 1.81 -6.44 -10.02
N ARG A 78 1.55 -7.73 -10.25
CA ARG A 78 2.26 -8.84 -9.61
C ARG A 78 3.77 -8.78 -9.91
N GLY A 79 4.58 -8.79 -8.85
CA GLY A 79 6.04 -8.81 -8.97
C GLY A 79 6.65 -7.54 -9.55
N LEU A 80 5.91 -6.43 -9.57
CA LEU A 80 6.35 -5.19 -10.20
C LEU A 80 7.48 -4.49 -9.45
N ALA A 81 7.39 -4.46 -8.12
CA ALA A 81 8.39 -3.85 -7.24
C ALA A 81 8.43 -4.59 -5.91
N ASP A 82 9.44 -5.45 -5.72
CA ASP A 82 9.62 -6.27 -4.52
C ASP A 82 10.82 -5.77 -3.67
N ASP A 83 10.91 -6.26 -2.44
CA ASP A 83 12.01 -5.99 -1.49
C ASP A 83 12.21 -4.49 -1.15
N LEU A 84 11.10 -3.77 -1.02
CA LEU A 84 11.04 -2.37 -0.62
C LEU A 84 10.22 -2.21 0.66
N ARG A 85 10.55 -1.21 1.47
CA ARG A 85 9.71 -0.82 2.63
C ARG A 85 8.35 -0.33 2.13
N LEU A 86 7.28 -0.54 2.91
CA LEU A 86 5.91 -0.19 2.53
C LEU A 86 5.78 1.26 2.04
N ASP A 87 6.43 2.22 2.69
CA ASP A 87 6.41 3.63 2.28
C ASP A 87 7.03 3.86 0.89
N VAL A 88 8.17 3.24 0.60
CA VAL A 88 8.86 3.32 -0.71
C VAL A 88 8.09 2.54 -1.79
N TRP A 89 7.58 1.36 -1.45
CA TRP A 89 6.79 0.53 -2.35
C TRP A 89 5.51 1.25 -2.79
N LEU A 90 4.71 1.71 -1.82
CA LEU A 90 3.42 2.33 -2.07
C LEU A 90 3.57 3.69 -2.77
N MET A 91 4.30 4.63 -2.16
CA MET A 91 4.40 6.00 -2.68
C MET A 91 5.33 6.10 -3.88
N GLY A 92 6.39 5.27 -3.89
CA GLY A 92 7.39 5.29 -4.94
C GLY A 92 6.93 4.54 -6.18
N TYR A 93 6.30 3.37 -6.07
CA TYR A 93 6.05 2.50 -7.22
C TYR A 93 4.57 2.29 -7.49
N MET A 94 3.79 1.86 -6.50
CA MET A 94 2.38 1.51 -6.70
C MET A 94 1.52 2.71 -7.07
N MET A 95 1.43 3.74 -6.23
CA MET A 95 0.54 4.89 -6.47
C MET A 95 0.81 5.60 -7.82
N PRO A 96 2.07 5.79 -8.27
CA PRO A 96 2.32 6.36 -9.59
C PRO A 96 1.85 5.47 -10.75
N VAL A 97 2.00 4.14 -10.63
CA VAL A 97 1.50 3.20 -11.64
C VAL A 97 -0.02 3.15 -11.60
N GLU A 98 -0.63 3.13 -10.41
CA GLU A 98 -2.07 3.18 -10.26
C GLU A 98 -2.67 4.43 -10.89
N ARG A 99 -2.09 5.61 -10.61
CA ARG A 99 -2.54 6.87 -11.17
C ARG A 99 -2.51 6.90 -12.71
N GLU A 100 -1.51 6.26 -13.31
CA GLU A 100 -1.34 6.25 -14.77
C GLU A 100 -2.20 5.17 -15.46
N PHE A 101 -2.36 4.00 -14.84
CA PHE A 101 -2.90 2.81 -15.51
C PHE A 101 -4.23 2.31 -14.97
N VAL A 102 -4.62 2.64 -13.74
CA VAL A 102 -5.89 2.16 -13.16
C VAL A 102 -7.05 2.91 -13.81
N SER A 103 -7.74 2.18 -14.67
CA SER A 103 -8.99 2.54 -15.32
C SER A 103 -10.04 1.44 -15.10
N PRO A 104 -11.32 1.66 -15.45
CA PRO A 104 -12.33 0.60 -15.42
C PRO A 104 -11.92 -0.67 -16.19
N GLU A 105 -11.20 -0.54 -17.30
CA GLU A 105 -10.70 -1.67 -18.10
C GLU A 105 -9.58 -2.42 -17.38
N PHE A 106 -8.65 -1.70 -16.73
CA PHE A 106 -7.61 -2.29 -15.90
C PHE A 106 -8.23 -3.07 -14.74
N VAL A 107 -9.17 -2.45 -14.03
CA VAL A 107 -9.86 -3.04 -12.88
C VAL A 107 -10.63 -4.30 -13.28
N ARG A 108 -11.39 -4.25 -14.37
CA ARG A 108 -12.14 -5.41 -14.88
C ARG A 108 -11.20 -6.56 -15.23
N LEU A 109 -10.14 -6.30 -16.00
CA LEU A 109 -9.18 -7.33 -16.40
C LEU A 109 -8.46 -7.95 -15.20
N GLY A 110 -7.92 -7.12 -14.30
CA GLY A 110 -7.22 -7.59 -13.10
C GLY A 110 -8.15 -8.39 -12.17
N THR A 111 -9.40 -7.95 -12.03
CA THR A 111 -10.41 -8.69 -11.25
C THR A 111 -10.73 -10.04 -11.89
N GLN A 112 -10.87 -10.12 -13.22
CA GLN A 112 -11.12 -11.39 -13.91
C GLN A 112 -9.96 -12.37 -13.73
N LEU A 113 -8.71 -11.91 -13.80
CA LEU A 113 -7.53 -12.73 -13.52
C LEU A 113 -7.53 -13.23 -12.06
N ALA A 114 -7.86 -12.35 -11.11
CA ALA A 114 -7.97 -12.71 -9.70
C ALA A 114 -9.07 -13.74 -9.45
N CYS A 115 -10.21 -13.61 -10.14
CA CYS A 115 -11.31 -14.58 -10.07
C CYS A 115 -10.85 -15.96 -10.55
N ILE A 116 -10.12 -16.05 -11.67
CA ILE A 116 -9.60 -17.32 -12.20
C ILE A 116 -8.68 -17.99 -11.18
N GLU A 117 -7.71 -17.25 -10.63
CA GLU A 117 -6.78 -17.76 -9.64
C GLU A 117 -7.51 -18.22 -8.36
N SER A 118 -8.46 -17.41 -7.89
CA SER A 118 -9.30 -17.69 -6.72
C SER A 118 -10.14 -18.96 -6.91
N ILE A 119 -10.82 -19.10 -8.06
CA ILE A 119 -11.61 -20.31 -8.37
C ILE A 119 -10.70 -21.53 -8.40
N ARG A 120 -9.51 -21.43 -9.00
CA ARG A 120 -8.56 -22.55 -9.04
C ARG A 120 -8.02 -22.93 -7.67
N SER A 121 -7.86 -21.96 -6.76
CA SER A 121 -7.38 -22.19 -5.40
C SER A 121 -8.47 -22.61 -4.42
N GLY A 122 -9.73 -22.73 -4.87
CA GLY A 122 -10.84 -23.18 -4.04
C GLY A 122 -11.53 -22.05 -3.26
N VAL A 123 -11.27 -20.79 -3.60
CA VAL A 123 -11.99 -19.64 -3.04
C VAL A 123 -13.37 -19.54 -3.67
N THR A 124 -14.36 -19.30 -2.82
CA THR A 124 -15.77 -19.11 -3.22
C THR A 124 -16.33 -17.77 -2.77
N CYS A 125 -15.71 -17.17 -1.74
CA CYS A 125 -16.06 -15.87 -1.20
C CYS A 125 -14.78 -15.06 -0.94
N LEU A 126 -14.79 -13.78 -1.27
CA LEU A 126 -13.68 -12.87 -0.97
C LEU A 126 -14.16 -11.51 -0.46
N ALA A 127 -13.26 -10.71 0.12
CA ALA A 127 -13.53 -9.30 0.43
C ALA A 127 -12.49 -8.41 -0.27
N ASP A 128 -12.93 -7.72 -1.30
CA ASP A 128 -12.12 -6.76 -2.04
C ASP A 128 -12.24 -5.36 -1.45
N MET A 129 -11.17 -4.61 -1.68
CA MET A 129 -11.07 -3.20 -1.36
C MET A 129 -10.22 -2.54 -2.44
N TYR A 130 -10.84 -1.87 -3.39
CA TYR A 130 -10.09 -1.18 -4.44
C TYR A 130 -10.82 0.08 -4.95
N TYR A 131 -10.37 0.59 -6.09
CA TYR A 131 -11.02 1.63 -6.88
C TYR A 131 -11.97 1.02 -7.91
N PHE A 132 -12.93 1.81 -8.39
CA PHE A 132 -13.93 1.39 -9.38
C PHE A 132 -14.66 0.10 -8.97
N GLU A 133 -15.12 0.01 -7.71
CA GLU A 133 -15.70 -1.23 -7.16
C GLU A 133 -16.98 -1.69 -7.85
N LYS A 134 -17.64 -0.80 -8.59
CA LYS A 134 -18.71 -1.19 -9.52
C LYS A 134 -18.21 -2.15 -10.62
N ASP A 135 -17.03 -1.91 -11.17
CA ASP A 135 -16.43 -2.77 -12.20
C ASP A 135 -15.86 -4.06 -11.60
N VAL A 136 -15.30 -3.99 -10.37
CA VAL A 136 -14.91 -5.19 -9.59
C VAL A 136 -16.13 -6.07 -9.35
N ALA A 137 -17.20 -5.52 -8.76
CA ALA A 137 -18.45 -6.23 -8.48
C ALA A 137 -19.02 -6.91 -9.71
N LYS A 138 -19.03 -6.20 -10.85
CA LYS A 138 -19.50 -6.74 -12.13
C LYS A 138 -18.64 -7.91 -12.60
N ALA A 139 -17.32 -7.74 -12.66
CA ALA A 139 -16.41 -8.79 -13.09
C ALA A 139 -16.51 -10.04 -12.19
N THR A 140 -16.61 -9.84 -10.88
CA THR A 140 -16.73 -10.90 -9.88
C THR A 140 -18.06 -11.66 -10.01
N ALA A 141 -19.17 -10.93 -10.19
CA ALA A 141 -20.48 -11.53 -10.41
C ALA A 141 -20.54 -12.31 -11.74
N GLU A 142 -19.94 -11.79 -12.82
CA GLU A 142 -19.82 -12.48 -14.11
C GLU A 142 -18.96 -13.75 -14.00
N ALA A 143 -17.91 -13.74 -13.18
CA ALA A 143 -17.11 -14.91 -12.89
C ALA A 143 -17.84 -15.95 -12.02
N GLY A 144 -18.92 -15.54 -11.34
CA GLY A 144 -19.78 -16.35 -10.49
C GLY A 144 -19.34 -16.44 -9.02
N LEU A 145 -18.37 -15.64 -8.59
CA LEU A 145 -17.87 -15.63 -7.21
C LEU A 145 -18.74 -14.75 -6.28
N ARG A 146 -18.73 -15.08 -4.99
CA ARG A 146 -19.28 -14.22 -3.94
C ARG A 146 -18.23 -13.21 -3.49
N ALA A 147 -18.61 -11.95 -3.27
CA ALA A 147 -17.69 -10.98 -2.71
C ALA A 147 -18.36 -9.90 -1.86
N ILE A 148 -17.59 -9.39 -0.90
CA ILE A 148 -17.74 -8.03 -0.40
C ILE A 148 -16.86 -7.15 -1.27
N CYS A 149 -17.44 -6.12 -1.88
CA CYS A 149 -16.73 -5.16 -2.73
C CYS A 149 -16.77 -3.81 -2.01
N SER A 150 -15.61 -3.23 -1.67
CA SER A 150 -15.54 -2.12 -0.71
C SER A 150 -14.92 -0.88 -1.34
N GLN A 151 -15.76 0.11 -1.67
CA GLN A 151 -15.32 1.32 -2.38
C GLN A 151 -14.36 2.14 -1.51
N THR A 152 -13.12 2.31 -1.99
CA THR A 152 -12.06 3.00 -1.26
C THR A 152 -12.35 4.50 -1.13
N VAL A 153 -12.12 5.05 0.06
CA VAL A 153 -12.20 6.49 0.38
C VAL A 153 -10.90 6.93 1.07
N LEU A 154 -10.31 8.05 0.65
CA LEU A 154 -9.04 8.57 1.18
C LEU A 154 -8.93 10.10 1.01
N LYS A 155 -8.01 10.74 1.75
CA LYS A 155 -7.87 12.21 1.79
C LYS A 155 -7.18 12.86 0.57
N PHE A 156 -6.60 12.07 -0.32
CA PHE A 156 -5.92 12.52 -1.54
C PHE A 156 -6.67 12.02 -2.79
N PRO A 157 -6.45 12.62 -3.98
CA PRO A 157 -7.10 12.14 -5.20
C PRO A 157 -6.74 10.67 -5.51
N SER A 158 -7.75 9.89 -5.90
CA SER A 158 -7.66 8.49 -6.33
C SER A 158 -7.92 8.37 -7.84
N PRO A 159 -7.67 7.19 -8.46
CA PRO A 159 -7.98 6.97 -9.88
C PRO A 159 -9.45 7.22 -10.26
N ASP A 160 -10.39 7.04 -9.33
CA ASP A 160 -11.84 7.11 -9.55
C ASP A 160 -12.53 8.33 -8.90
N ALA A 161 -11.82 9.12 -8.08
CA ALA A 161 -12.36 10.30 -7.43
C ALA A 161 -11.29 11.41 -7.21
N GLN A 162 -11.64 12.67 -7.47
CA GLN A 162 -10.71 13.80 -7.25
C GLN A 162 -10.74 14.32 -5.81
N SER A 163 -11.77 13.98 -5.04
CA SER A 163 -11.97 14.37 -3.65
C SER A 163 -12.61 13.23 -2.84
N TYR A 164 -12.54 13.30 -1.51
CA TYR A 164 -13.16 12.28 -0.67
C TYR A 164 -14.69 12.36 -0.70
N GLU A 165 -15.28 13.54 -0.95
CA GLU A 165 -16.72 13.72 -1.14
C GLU A 165 -17.21 12.98 -2.40
N GLU A 166 -16.46 13.08 -3.50
CA GLU A 166 -16.73 12.30 -4.71
C GLU A 166 -16.61 10.80 -4.46
N ALA A 167 -15.59 10.36 -3.69
CA ALA A 167 -15.43 8.95 -3.34
C ALA A 167 -16.57 8.42 -2.46
N LEU A 168 -17.03 9.20 -1.47
CA LEU A 168 -18.18 8.86 -0.64
C LEU A 168 -19.48 8.79 -1.44
N GLU A 169 -19.68 9.71 -2.37
CA GLU A 169 -20.85 9.66 -3.26
C GLU A 169 -20.79 8.45 -4.21
N ALA A 170 -19.61 8.13 -4.76
CA ALA A 170 -19.40 6.93 -5.55
C ALA A 170 -19.72 5.66 -4.74
N ALA A 171 -19.27 5.59 -3.48
CA ALA A 171 -19.59 4.50 -2.56
C ALA A 171 -21.10 4.39 -2.31
N ARG A 172 -21.78 5.53 -2.06
CA ARG A 172 -23.24 5.58 -1.87
C ARG A 172 -24.00 5.07 -3.09
N VAL A 173 -23.66 5.57 -4.29
CA VAL A 173 -24.28 5.13 -5.55
C VAL A 173 -24.05 3.64 -5.78
N PHE A 174 -22.82 3.17 -5.56
CA PHE A 174 -22.48 1.76 -5.68
C PHE A 174 -23.29 0.88 -4.70
N ILE A 175 -23.40 1.29 -3.44
CA ILE A 175 -24.23 0.59 -2.44
C ILE A 175 -25.69 0.54 -2.88
N GLN A 176 -26.26 1.65 -3.34
CA GLN A 176 -27.65 1.69 -3.80
C GLN A 176 -27.90 0.78 -5.01
N GLU A 177 -26.95 0.67 -5.93
CA GLU A 177 -27.07 -0.15 -7.14
C GLU A 177 -26.96 -1.66 -6.85
N TRP A 178 -26.04 -2.05 -5.96
CA TRP A 178 -25.69 -3.45 -5.75
C TRP A 178 -26.33 -4.11 -4.53
N LYS A 179 -26.92 -3.34 -3.62
CA LYS A 179 -27.54 -3.89 -2.41
C LYS A 179 -28.66 -4.88 -2.78
N GLY A 180 -28.58 -6.08 -2.22
CA GLY A 180 -29.52 -7.17 -2.51
C GLY A 180 -29.11 -8.08 -3.67
N HIS A 181 -27.97 -7.85 -4.31
CA HIS A 181 -27.42 -8.78 -5.29
C HIS A 181 -27.10 -10.15 -4.63
N PRO A 182 -27.39 -11.30 -5.27
CA PRO A 182 -27.24 -12.62 -4.64
C PRO A 182 -25.79 -13.03 -4.34
N LEU A 183 -24.81 -12.42 -5.02
CA LEU A 183 -23.38 -12.73 -4.88
C LEU A 183 -22.55 -11.56 -4.33
N ILE A 184 -23.01 -10.32 -4.46
CA ILE A 184 -22.20 -9.14 -4.15
C ILE A 184 -22.83 -8.41 -2.97
N VAL A 185 -22.00 -8.13 -1.97
CA VAL A 185 -22.33 -7.24 -0.86
C VAL A 185 -21.52 -5.95 -1.06
N PRO A 186 -22.16 -4.83 -1.43
CA PRO A 186 -21.44 -3.58 -1.52
C PRO A 186 -21.07 -3.07 -0.12
N SER A 187 -19.94 -2.39 -0.02
CA SER A 187 -19.33 -1.92 1.22
C SER A 187 -18.59 -0.59 0.94
N VAL A 188 -18.21 0.11 2.01
CA VAL A 188 -17.36 1.31 1.96
C VAL A 188 -16.05 1.02 2.68
N ALA A 189 -14.95 1.56 2.17
CA ALA A 189 -13.62 1.31 2.71
C ALA A 189 -12.81 2.60 2.91
N PRO A 190 -12.91 3.28 4.07
CA PRO A 190 -11.90 4.26 4.43
C PRO A 190 -10.54 3.56 4.50
N HIS A 191 -9.55 4.04 3.74
CA HIS A 191 -8.34 3.25 3.46
C HIS A 191 -7.60 2.78 4.71
N ALA A 192 -7.15 3.71 5.54
CA ALA A 192 -6.47 3.48 6.80
C ALA A 192 -6.56 4.74 7.67
N PRO A 193 -6.37 4.65 9.00
CA PRO A 193 -6.41 5.81 9.90
C PRO A 193 -5.43 6.92 9.51
N TYR A 194 -4.24 6.59 8.98
CA TYR A 194 -3.23 7.58 8.58
C TYR A 194 -3.50 8.24 7.21
N THR A 195 -4.39 7.67 6.39
CA THR A 195 -4.80 8.25 5.08
C THR A 195 -6.19 8.88 5.10
N CYS A 196 -6.90 8.82 6.22
CA CYS A 196 -8.25 9.36 6.38
C CYS A 196 -8.29 10.39 7.52
N THR A 197 -8.99 11.50 7.31
CA THR A 197 -9.29 12.46 8.38
C THR A 197 -10.41 11.95 9.27
N GLU A 198 -10.64 12.59 10.41
CA GLU A 198 -11.79 12.33 11.29
C GLU A 198 -13.11 12.37 10.51
N ASP A 199 -13.29 13.40 9.66
CA ASP A 199 -14.48 13.55 8.81
C ASP A 199 -14.69 12.37 7.86
N ILE A 200 -13.62 11.88 7.23
CA ILE A 200 -13.70 10.72 6.31
C ILE A 200 -14.10 9.47 7.07
N LEU A 201 -13.49 9.23 8.24
CA LEU A 201 -13.77 8.08 9.08
C LEU A 201 -15.23 8.08 9.55
N GLN A 202 -15.69 9.20 10.11
CA GLN A 202 -17.05 9.36 10.59
C GLN A 202 -18.09 9.27 9.47
N ALA A 203 -17.83 9.89 8.31
CA ALA A 203 -18.75 9.86 7.18
C ALA A 203 -18.86 8.46 6.56
N SER A 204 -17.74 7.73 6.48
CA SER A 204 -17.74 6.34 6.00
C SER A 204 -18.51 5.42 6.94
N ALA A 205 -18.31 5.58 8.26
CA ALA A 205 -19.05 4.82 9.27
C ALA A 205 -20.56 5.11 9.22
N ALA A 206 -20.93 6.39 9.10
CA ALA A 206 -22.32 6.82 8.96
C ALA A 206 -22.97 6.25 7.69
N LEU A 207 -22.26 6.25 6.56
CA LEU A 207 -22.74 5.66 5.30
C LEU A 207 -22.95 4.14 5.44
N ALA A 208 -21.98 3.43 6.03
CA ALA A 208 -22.10 2.00 6.27
C ALA A 208 -23.29 1.66 7.17
N ALA A 209 -23.48 2.42 8.25
CA ALA A 209 -24.59 2.27 9.18
C ALA A 209 -25.95 2.60 8.53
N GLU A 210 -26.03 3.66 7.71
CA GLU A 210 -27.24 4.05 6.98
C GLU A 210 -27.78 2.90 6.12
N PHE A 211 -26.89 2.20 5.42
CA PHE A 211 -27.25 1.09 4.54
C PHE A 211 -27.10 -0.28 5.20
N ASP A 212 -26.74 -0.39 6.47
CA ASP A 212 -26.48 -1.67 7.16
C ASP A 212 -25.49 -2.59 6.41
N VAL A 213 -24.46 -2.00 5.79
CA VAL A 213 -23.40 -2.70 5.04
C VAL A 213 -22.10 -2.75 5.84
N PRO A 214 -21.17 -3.67 5.50
CA PRO A 214 -19.83 -3.68 6.09
C PRO A 214 -19.04 -2.38 5.85
N LEU A 215 -18.04 -2.18 6.71
CA LEU A 215 -16.98 -1.19 6.53
C LEU A 215 -15.62 -1.90 6.62
N HIS A 216 -14.79 -1.78 5.59
CA HIS A 216 -13.51 -2.47 5.48
C HIS A 216 -12.34 -1.48 5.60
N ILE A 217 -11.39 -1.72 6.50
CA ILE A 217 -10.29 -0.78 6.78
C ILE A 217 -9.01 -1.52 7.23
N HIS A 218 -7.84 -1.02 6.83
CA HIS A 218 -6.54 -1.47 7.35
C HIS A 218 -6.28 -0.85 8.73
N ILE A 219 -5.95 -1.67 9.73
CA ILE A 219 -5.76 -1.23 11.12
C ILE A 219 -4.47 -1.82 11.69
N SER A 220 -3.63 -0.96 12.28
CA SER A 220 -2.43 -1.34 13.03
C SER A 220 -1.55 -2.31 12.25
N GLU A 221 -1.32 -2.02 10.97
CA GLU A 221 -0.51 -2.87 10.09
C GLU A 221 0.97 -2.77 10.47
N THR A 222 1.45 -1.56 10.77
CA THR A 222 2.87 -1.32 11.06
C THR A 222 3.10 -0.70 12.43
N ALA A 223 4.27 -0.95 13.03
CA ALA A 223 4.65 -0.30 14.29
C ALA A 223 4.71 1.23 14.14
N VAL A 224 5.10 1.72 12.95
CA VAL A 224 5.15 3.16 12.63
C VAL A 224 3.76 3.79 12.68
N GLU A 225 2.73 3.10 12.18
CA GLU A 225 1.34 3.56 12.28
C GLU A 225 0.92 3.75 13.75
N VAL A 226 1.20 2.76 14.60
CA VAL A 226 0.88 2.82 16.04
C VAL A 226 1.64 3.95 16.73
N GLU A 227 2.94 4.09 16.47
CA GLU A 227 3.75 5.17 17.01
C GLU A 227 3.25 6.56 16.59
N ASN A 228 2.83 6.71 15.33
CA ASN A 228 2.29 7.96 14.82
C ASN A 228 0.94 8.28 15.45
N SER A 229 0.05 7.28 15.56
CA SER A 229 -1.25 7.46 16.21
C SER A 229 -1.09 7.92 17.67
N GLN A 230 -0.14 7.34 18.41
CA GLN A 230 0.17 7.78 19.77
C GLN A 230 0.73 9.22 19.81
N LYS A 231 1.59 9.61 18.86
CA LYS A 231 2.17 10.98 18.81
C LYS A 231 1.15 12.04 18.42
N GLU A 232 0.27 11.72 17.47
CA GLU A 232 -0.66 12.66 16.84
C GLU A 232 -1.98 12.77 17.62
N HIS A 233 -2.46 11.67 18.20
CA HIS A 233 -3.78 11.58 18.82
C HIS A 233 -3.75 11.21 20.32
N ASP A 234 -2.57 10.91 20.88
CA ASP A 234 -2.41 10.40 22.26
C ASP A 234 -3.21 9.10 22.52
N MET A 235 -3.45 8.31 21.47
CA MET A 235 -4.31 7.13 21.49
C MET A 235 -3.70 6.00 20.66
N SER A 236 -4.04 4.77 21.04
CA SER A 236 -3.83 3.62 20.17
C SER A 236 -4.75 3.69 18.94
N VAL A 237 -4.38 3.01 17.85
CA VAL A 237 -5.13 3.06 16.59
C VAL A 237 -6.58 2.61 16.76
N VAL A 238 -6.82 1.50 17.47
CA VAL A 238 -8.18 0.98 17.70
C VAL A 238 -8.98 1.93 18.60
N SER A 239 -8.31 2.57 19.57
CA SER A 239 -8.95 3.57 20.43
C SER A 239 -9.34 4.83 19.64
N TYR A 240 -8.47 5.28 18.73
CA TYR A 240 -8.73 6.42 17.87
C TYR A 240 -9.92 6.18 16.94
N ILE A 241 -9.95 5.07 16.19
CA ILE A 241 -11.08 4.79 15.29
C ILE A 241 -12.41 4.62 16.05
N LYS A 242 -12.36 4.13 17.30
CA LYS A 242 -13.54 4.05 18.17
C LYS A 242 -14.08 5.44 18.48
N GLN A 243 -13.22 6.40 18.77
CA GLN A 243 -13.63 7.79 19.01
C GLN A 243 -14.29 8.41 17.77
N GLN A 244 -13.90 7.95 16.57
CA GLN A 244 -14.50 8.37 15.30
C GLN A 244 -15.75 7.56 14.91
N ASN A 245 -16.35 6.82 15.84
CA ASN A 245 -17.59 6.06 15.67
C ASN A 245 -17.52 4.95 14.60
N LEU A 246 -16.34 4.43 14.24
CA LEU A 246 -16.23 3.37 13.22
C LEU A 246 -17.03 2.11 13.58
N PHE A 247 -17.16 1.82 14.87
CA PHE A 247 -17.88 0.65 15.37
C PHE A 247 -19.42 0.80 15.37
N ASP A 248 -19.96 1.93 14.89
CA ASP A 248 -21.38 2.03 14.54
C ASP A 248 -21.70 1.20 13.28
N ALA A 249 -20.67 0.84 12.50
CA ALA A 249 -20.76 -0.05 11.35
C ALA A 249 -20.25 -1.47 11.65
N LYS A 250 -20.53 -2.40 10.74
CA LYS A 250 -20.00 -3.77 10.77
C LYS A 250 -18.55 -3.78 10.27
N VAL A 251 -17.59 -3.56 11.16
CA VAL A 251 -16.17 -3.40 10.82
C VAL A 251 -15.53 -4.73 10.40
N ILE A 252 -14.74 -4.68 9.34
CA ILE A 252 -13.75 -5.68 8.91
C ILE A 252 -12.37 -5.00 8.99
N ALA A 253 -11.54 -5.46 9.93
CA ALA A 253 -10.23 -4.91 10.24
C ALA A 253 -9.12 -5.74 9.61
N ALA A 254 -8.51 -5.24 8.54
CA ALA A 254 -7.39 -5.91 7.88
C ALA A 254 -6.08 -5.75 8.68
N HIS A 255 -5.23 -6.78 8.61
CA HIS A 255 -3.93 -6.92 9.27
C HIS A 255 -3.96 -7.10 10.78
N CYS A 256 -4.24 -6.04 11.55
CA CYS A 256 -4.19 -6.02 13.01
C CYS A 256 -2.87 -6.60 13.58
N VAL A 257 -1.73 -6.22 13.01
CA VAL A 257 -0.42 -6.77 13.39
C VAL A 257 0.02 -6.27 14.75
N HIS A 258 -0.11 -4.97 14.98
CA HIS A 258 0.34 -4.27 16.19
C HIS A 258 -0.86 -3.85 17.03
N VAL A 259 -1.60 -4.83 17.55
CA VAL A 259 -2.69 -4.58 18.50
C VAL A 259 -2.39 -5.18 19.86
N ASP A 260 -2.75 -4.47 20.92
CA ASP A 260 -2.65 -4.97 22.30
C ASP A 260 -3.93 -5.71 22.75
N GLU A 261 -3.90 -6.30 23.96
CA GLU A 261 -5.04 -7.04 24.50
C GLU A 261 -6.29 -6.17 24.75
N SER A 262 -6.11 -4.90 25.10
CA SER A 262 -7.23 -3.96 25.30
C SER A 262 -7.90 -3.59 23.98
N GLU A 263 -7.11 -3.46 22.91
CA GLU A 263 -7.59 -3.23 21.55
C GLU A 263 -8.32 -4.47 21.02
N MET A 264 -7.76 -5.66 21.23
CA MET A 264 -8.42 -6.93 20.90
C MET A 264 -9.77 -7.07 21.61
N HIS A 265 -9.86 -6.73 22.90
CA HIS A 265 -11.13 -6.70 23.63
C HIS A 265 -12.12 -5.69 23.06
N THR A 266 -11.63 -4.53 22.60
CA THR A 266 -12.47 -3.52 21.97
C THR A 266 -13.03 -4.02 20.65
N LEU A 267 -12.22 -4.61 19.78
CA LEU A 267 -12.67 -5.24 18.53
C LEU A 267 -13.72 -6.32 18.81
N GLN A 268 -13.47 -7.18 19.80
CA GLN A 268 -14.35 -8.30 20.15
C GLN A 268 -15.70 -7.82 20.66
N LYS A 269 -15.69 -6.82 21.54
CA LYS A 269 -16.91 -6.24 22.13
C LYS A 269 -17.83 -5.64 21.08
N HIS A 270 -17.29 -5.05 20.02
CA HIS A 270 -18.07 -4.45 18.93
C HIS A 270 -18.33 -5.44 17.79
N GLY A 271 -17.94 -6.71 17.93
CA GLY A 271 -18.16 -7.73 16.91
C GLY A 271 -17.39 -7.50 15.61
N ALA A 272 -16.26 -6.78 15.65
CA ALA A 272 -15.44 -6.57 14.47
C ALA A 272 -14.80 -7.89 14.00
N GLY A 273 -14.79 -8.10 12.68
CA GLY A 273 -14.01 -9.17 12.06
C GLY A 273 -12.57 -8.74 11.83
N VAL A 274 -11.63 -9.69 11.87
CA VAL A 274 -10.21 -9.45 11.55
C VAL A 274 -9.84 -10.25 10.31
N ALA A 275 -9.17 -9.63 9.34
CA ALA A 275 -8.55 -10.32 8.21
C ALA A 275 -7.03 -10.41 8.41
N HIS A 276 -6.55 -11.61 8.75
CA HIS A 276 -5.12 -11.88 8.94
C HIS A 276 -4.43 -12.17 7.61
N ASN A 277 -3.45 -11.35 7.24
CA ASN A 277 -2.74 -11.41 5.95
C ASN A 277 -1.26 -11.82 6.13
N PRO A 278 -0.93 -13.08 6.50
CA PRO A 278 0.39 -13.41 6.99
C PRO A 278 1.51 -13.25 5.97
N THR A 279 1.33 -13.64 4.70
CA THR A 279 2.39 -13.47 3.69
C THR A 279 2.69 -12.00 3.45
N SER A 280 1.65 -11.16 3.26
CA SER A 280 1.83 -9.71 3.10
C SER A 280 2.54 -9.07 4.30
N ASN A 281 2.07 -9.39 5.51
CA ASN A 281 2.68 -8.88 6.74
C ASN A 281 4.17 -9.23 6.86
N LEU A 282 4.57 -10.42 6.41
CA LEU A 282 5.98 -10.84 6.41
C LEU A 282 6.77 -10.19 5.27
N LYS A 283 6.20 -10.14 4.06
CA LYS A 283 6.86 -9.62 2.85
C LYS A 283 7.16 -8.12 2.95
N LEU A 284 6.25 -7.35 3.55
CA LEU A 284 6.42 -5.90 3.77
C LEU A 284 7.23 -5.57 5.04
N GLY A 285 7.58 -6.59 5.84
CA GLY A 285 8.24 -6.39 7.13
C GLY A 285 7.35 -5.71 8.18
N SER A 286 6.02 -5.81 8.02
CA SER A 286 5.03 -5.24 8.92
C SER A 286 5.06 -5.92 10.28
N GLY A 287 5.18 -7.26 10.33
CA GLY A 287 5.35 -8.02 11.57
C GLY A 287 4.52 -9.30 11.63
N VAL A 288 4.25 -9.79 12.84
CA VAL A 288 3.46 -11.00 13.09
C VAL A 288 2.27 -10.68 13.98
N ALA A 289 1.06 -10.75 13.43
CA ALA A 289 -0.16 -10.50 14.18
C ALA A 289 -0.37 -11.53 15.31
N PRO A 290 -0.87 -11.13 16.50
CA PRO A 290 -1.06 -12.01 17.65
C PRO A 290 -2.32 -12.89 17.52
N VAL A 291 -2.47 -13.60 16.39
CA VAL A 291 -3.68 -14.35 16.01
C VAL A 291 -4.09 -15.39 17.04
N THR A 292 -3.13 -16.03 17.73
CA THR A 292 -3.42 -16.97 18.82
C THR A 292 -4.21 -16.30 19.95
N LYS A 293 -3.82 -15.08 20.35
CA LYS A 293 -4.52 -14.33 21.40
C LYS A 293 -5.91 -13.91 20.92
N MET A 294 -6.01 -13.41 19.69
CA MET A 294 -7.29 -13.00 19.10
C MET A 294 -8.30 -14.15 19.05
N VAL A 295 -7.88 -15.31 18.53
CA VAL A 295 -8.75 -16.49 18.42
C VAL A 295 -9.15 -17.00 19.82
N ASN A 296 -8.22 -17.04 20.78
CA ASN A 296 -8.53 -17.45 22.16
C ASN A 296 -9.50 -16.49 22.87
N LEU A 297 -9.47 -15.20 22.51
CA LEU A 297 -10.41 -14.20 23.01
C LEU A 297 -11.81 -14.33 22.38
N GLY A 298 -11.94 -15.10 21.31
CA GLY A 298 -13.19 -15.27 20.56
C GLY A 298 -13.43 -14.22 19.49
N LEU A 299 -12.38 -13.51 19.04
CA LEU A 299 -12.46 -12.69 17.83
C LEU A 299 -12.70 -13.57 16.59
N ALA A 300 -13.54 -13.11 15.68
CA ALA A 300 -13.68 -13.72 14.37
C ALA A 300 -12.48 -13.32 13.50
N VAL A 301 -11.48 -14.20 13.43
CA VAL A 301 -10.26 -13.98 12.64
C VAL A 301 -10.31 -14.83 11.37
N GLY A 302 -10.56 -14.17 10.25
CA GLY A 302 -10.41 -14.71 8.90
C GLY A 302 -8.97 -14.66 8.41
N ILE A 303 -8.68 -15.31 7.28
CA ILE A 303 -7.39 -15.28 6.60
C ILE A 303 -7.57 -14.57 5.26
N GLY A 304 -6.69 -13.63 4.94
CA GLY A 304 -6.67 -12.91 3.67
C GLY A 304 -5.32 -13.05 2.96
N THR A 305 -5.30 -12.80 1.65
CA THR A 305 -4.08 -12.83 0.85
C THR A 305 -3.45 -11.45 0.68
N ASP A 306 -4.24 -10.38 0.86
CA ASP A 306 -3.92 -9.03 0.38
C ASP A 306 -3.77 -9.02 -1.16
N GLY A 307 -3.21 -7.96 -1.74
CA GLY A 307 -2.94 -7.81 -3.17
C GLY A 307 -1.74 -8.62 -3.65
N PRO A 308 -1.75 -9.14 -4.91
CA PRO A 308 -0.62 -9.87 -5.49
C PRO A 308 0.67 -9.05 -5.71
N ALA A 309 0.68 -7.76 -5.37
CA ALA A 309 1.89 -6.94 -5.38
C ALA A 309 2.65 -7.00 -4.04
N SER A 310 2.01 -7.47 -2.96
CA SER A 310 2.58 -7.65 -1.61
C SER A 310 2.52 -9.10 -1.11
N ASN A 311 2.06 -10.07 -1.91
CA ASN A 311 1.99 -11.49 -1.54
C ASN A 311 3.10 -12.40 -2.16
N ASN A 312 3.04 -12.86 -3.42
CA ASN A 312 2.44 -12.29 -4.63
C ASN A 312 1.48 -13.26 -5.37
N ASN A 313 0.76 -14.14 -4.65
CA ASN A 313 -0.31 -14.97 -5.22
C ASN A 313 -1.64 -14.85 -4.44
N LEU A 314 -2.70 -15.50 -4.92
CA LEU A 314 -4.00 -15.59 -4.25
C LEU A 314 -4.30 -17.03 -3.78
N ASP A 315 -3.28 -17.76 -3.34
CA ASP A 315 -3.37 -19.15 -2.90
C ASP A 315 -3.69 -19.26 -1.40
N MET A 316 -4.96 -19.51 -1.09
CA MET A 316 -5.41 -19.67 0.29
C MET A 316 -4.84 -20.91 1.00
N PHE A 317 -4.42 -21.98 0.28
CA PHE A 317 -3.78 -23.12 0.95
C PHE A 317 -2.41 -22.74 1.52
N GLU A 318 -1.67 -21.87 0.83
CA GLU A 318 -0.41 -21.30 1.34
C GLU A 318 -0.66 -20.42 2.56
N GLU A 319 -1.66 -19.51 2.50
CA GLU A 319 -1.99 -18.63 3.63
C GLU A 319 -2.48 -19.41 4.86
N ILE A 320 -3.30 -20.45 4.68
CA ILE A 320 -3.78 -21.32 5.77
C ILE A 320 -2.61 -22.06 6.43
N ARG A 321 -1.72 -22.62 5.61
CA ARG A 321 -0.51 -23.30 6.09
C ARG A 321 0.38 -22.33 6.87
N LEU A 322 0.63 -21.16 6.29
CA LEU A 322 1.50 -20.15 6.89
C LEU A 322 0.91 -19.65 8.20
N THR A 323 -0.38 -19.35 8.27
CA THR A 323 -1.08 -18.96 9.50
C THR A 323 -0.82 -19.98 10.62
N ALA A 324 -0.99 -21.27 10.34
CA ALA A 324 -0.81 -22.33 11.33
C ALA A 324 0.65 -22.48 11.79
N LEU A 325 1.62 -22.38 10.89
CA LEU A 325 3.04 -22.56 11.21
C LEU A 325 3.65 -21.32 11.86
N LEU A 326 3.29 -20.12 11.38
CA LEU A 326 3.76 -18.85 11.89
C LEU A 326 3.32 -18.64 13.34
N ALA A 327 2.07 -18.97 13.69
CA ALA A 327 1.59 -18.91 15.06
C ALA A 327 2.42 -19.80 16.01
N LYS A 328 2.78 -21.02 15.58
CA LYS A 328 3.61 -21.94 16.37
C LYS A 328 5.04 -21.44 16.51
N GLY A 329 5.64 -20.99 15.40
CA GLY A 329 7.01 -20.49 15.38
C GLY A 329 7.20 -19.23 16.22
N SER A 330 6.25 -18.29 16.14
CA SER A 330 6.31 -17.02 16.88
C SER A 330 6.04 -17.17 18.38
N THR A 331 5.18 -18.11 18.79
CA THR A 331 4.86 -18.34 20.21
C THR A 331 5.77 -19.36 20.89
N GLY A 332 6.47 -20.19 20.12
CA GLY A 332 7.21 -21.35 20.65
C GLY A 332 6.32 -22.51 21.13
N ASP A 333 4.99 -22.41 20.93
CA ASP A 333 4.03 -23.42 21.32
C ASP A 333 3.53 -24.19 20.08
N PRO A 334 3.82 -25.49 19.93
CA PRO A 334 3.38 -26.27 18.77
C PRO A 334 1.87 -26.57 18.77
N THR A 335 1.14 -26.26 19.83
CA THR A 335 -0.28 -26.59 20.00
C THR A 335 -1.23 -25.48 19.55
N VAL A 336 -0.73 -24.25 19.38
CA VAL A 336 -1.55 -23.11 18.95
C VAL A 336 -1.94 -23.21 17.48
N ILE A 337 -3.13 -22.67 17.17
CA ILE A 337 -3.73 -22.68 15.83
C ILE A 337 -3.56 -24.07 15.16
N PRO A 338 -4.17 -25.13 15.71
CA PRO A 338 -4.12 -26.45 15.08
C PRO A 338 -4.79 -26.42 13.70
N ALA A 339 -4.49 -27.39 12.84
CA ALA A 339 -4.96 -27.42 11.45
C ALA A 339 -6.48 -27.21 11.30
N ARG A 340 -7.28 -27.86 12.16
CA ARG A 340 -8.75 -27.67 12.19
C ARG A 340 -9.15 -26.20 12.44
N THR A 341 -8.45 -25.49 13.32
CA THR A 341 -8.70 -24.07 13.61
C THR A 341 -8.27 -23.21 12.43
N ALA A 342 -7.08 -23.43 11.85
CA ALA A 342 -6.62 -22.70 10.67
C ALA A 342 -7.59 -22.85 9.49
N LEU A 343 -8.10 -24.06 9.25
CA LEU A 343 -9.09 -24.29 8.20
C LEU A 343 -10.44 -23.62 8.53
N ALA A 344 -10.83 -23.55 9.80
CA ALA A 344 -12.02 -22.82 10.23
C ALA A 344 -11.86 -21.31 9.99
N MET A 345 -10.67 -20.74 10.22
CA MET A 345 -10.33 -19.34 9.90
C MET A 345 -10.51 -19.02 8.41
N ALA A 346 -10.21 -19.96 7.52
CA ALA A 346 -10.43 -19.80 6.08
C ALA A 346 -11.81 -20.27 5.58
N THR A 347 -12.74 -20.65 6.47
CA THR A 347 -14.10 -21.07 6.09
C THR A 347 -15.13 -20.40 7.00
N ARG A 348 -15.62 -21.09 8.03
CA ARG A 348 -16.71 -20.61 8.90
C ARG A 348 -16.34 -19.31 9.62
N ILE A 349 -15.16 -19.25 10.23
CA ILE A 349 -14.70 -18.07 10.99
C ILE A 349 -14.37 -16.92 10.03
N GLY A 350 -13.84 -17.21 8.84
CA GLY A 350 -13.66 -16.21 7.78
C GLY A 350 -14.99 -15.60 7.34
N ALA A 351 -16.00 -16.43 7.07
CA ALA A 351 -17.35 -15.94 6.78
C ALA A 351 -17.94 -15.12 7.93
N GLN A 352 -17.69 -15.51 9.19
CA GLN A 352 -18.10 -14.72 10.36
C GLN A 352 -17.37 -13.37 10.43
N ALA A 353 -16.06 -13.32 10.16
CA ALA A 353 -15.28 -12.10 10.11
C ALA A 353 -15.78 -11.13 9.03
N LEU A 354 -16.30 -11.67 7.92
CA LEU A 354 -16.93 -10.91 6.85
C LEU A 354 -18.41 -10.58 7.09
N HIS A 355 -19.00 -10.95 8.24
CA HIS A 355 -20.44 -10.80 8.51
C HIS A 355 -21.35 -11.57 7.54
N LEU A 356 -20.84 -12.64 6.92
CA LEU A 356 -21.53 -13.56 6.01
C LEU A 356 -21.71 -14.97 6.61
N GLY A 357 -21.49 -15.11 7.92
CA GLY A 357 -21.52 -16.39 8.64
C GLY A 357 -22.85 -17.13 8.57
N ASP A 358 -23.97 -16.45 8.28
CA ASP A 358 -25.28 -17.08 8.09
C ASP A 358 -25.53 -17.53 6.64
N ILE A 359 -24.71 -17.07 5.69
CA ILE A 359 -24.87 -17.32 4.26
C ILE A 359 -23.97 -18.49 3.81
N THR A 360 -22.71 -18.49 4.26
CA THR A 360 -21.66 -19.40 3.75
C THR A 360 -20.68 -19.83 4.85
N GLY A 361 -19.58 -20.49 4.48
CA GLY A 361 -18.48 -20.88 5.36
C GLY A 361 -18.64 -22.22 6.10
N SER A 362 -19.83 -22.84 6.04
CA SER A 362 -20.08 -24.20 6.54
C SER A 362 -21.15 -24.90 5.69
N LEU A 363 -21.10 -26.23 5.66
CA LEU A 363 -22.10 -27.07 4.99
C LEU A 363 -23.23 -27.37 5.97
N GLU A 364 -24.21 -26.48 6.03
CA GLU A 364 -25.38 -26.60 6.89
C GLU A 364 -26.66 -26.38 6.06
N PRO A 365 -27.75 -27.13 6.34
CA PRO A 365 -29.03 -26.88 5.67
C PRO A 365 -29.46 -25.41 5.81
N GLY A 366 -29.86 -24.79 4.70
CA GLY A 366 -30.25 -23.39 4.62
C GLY A 366 -29.13 -22.45 4.16
N LYS A 367 -27.86 -22.85 4.25
CA LYS A 367 -26.74 -22.07 3.70
C LYS A 367 -26.60 -22.24 2.19
N ARG A 368 -25.88 -21.33 1.55
CA ARG A 368 -25.58 -21.38 0.12
C ARG A 368 -24.65 -22.55 -0.20
N ALA A 369 -24.86 -23.15 -1.36
CA ALA A 369 -24.01 -24.21 -1.88
C ALA A 369 -22.71 -23.61 -2.45
N ASP A 370 -21.87 -23.12 -1.54
CA ASP A 370 -20.52 -22.63 -1.79
C ASP A 370 -19.54 -23.71 -1.30
N LEU A 371 -19.10 -24.58 -2.21
CA LEU A 371 -18.39 -25.82 -1.87
C LEU A 371 -17.23 -26.12 -2.81
N ILE A 372 -16.26 -26.86 -2.28
CA ILE A 372 -15.09 -27.34 -3.03
C ILE A 372 -14.88 -28.82 -2.84
N LEU A 373 -14.30 -29.44 -3.87
CA LEU A 373 -13.88 -30.83 -3.85
C LEU A 373 -12.35 -30.89 -3.93
N VAL A 374 -11.71 -31.52 -2.95
CA VAL A 374 -10.24 -31.54 -2.79
C VAL A 374 -9.72 -32.97 -2.82
N GLU A 375 -8.75 -33.21 -3.69
CA GLU A 375 -8.02 -34.48 -3.81
C GLU A 375 -7.05 -34.65 -2.64
N ILE A 376 -7.08 -35.81 -1.97
CA ILE A 376 -6.18 -36.10 -0.84
C ILE A 376 -5.31 -37.34 -1.05
N SER A 377 -5.42 -37.98 -2.22
CA SER A 377 -4.63 -39.14 -2.63
C SER A 377 -3.47 -38.87 -3.62
N PRO A 378 -3.17 -37.64 -4.10
CA PRO A 378 -1.91 -37.39 -4.80
C PRO A 378 -0.69 -37.82 -3.98
N LEU A 379 0.42 -38.15 -4.65
CA LEU A 379 1.62 -38.70 -4.01
C LEU A 379 2.15 -37.82 -2.87
N HIS A 380 2.09 -36.49 -2.99
CA HIS A 380 2.56 -35.56 -1.94
C HIS A 380 1.64 -35.50 -0.71
N ASN A 381 0.42 -36.02 -0.80
CA ASN A 381 -0.58 -36.00 0.28
C ASN A 381 -0.92 -37.41 0.82
N ALA A 382 -0.25 -38.46 0.35
CA ALA A 382 -0.44 -39.84 0.77
C ALA A 382 0.69 -40.32 1.72
N PRO A 383 0.44 -41.29 2.63
CA PRO A 383 -0.82 -41.97 2.91
C PRO A 383 -1.74 -41.19 3.87
N ARG A 384 -3.02 -41.58 3.93
CA ARG A 384 -3.99 -41.08 4.91
C ARG A 384 -4.04 -41.98 6.15
N PHE A 385 -4.01 -41.37 7.33
CA PHE A 385 -4.21 -42.05 8.60
C PHE A 385 -5.64 -41.81 9.12
N ARG A 386 -6.29 -42.86 9.65
CA ARG A 386 -7.68 -42.81 10.15
C ARG A 386 -7.83 -42.95 11.68
N ARG A 387 -6.73 -43.15 12.41
CA ARG A 387 -6.76 -43.31 13.89
C ARG A 387 -7.29 -42.06 14.58
N ASP A 388 -6.90 -40.89 14.09
CA ASP A 388 -7.28 -39.59 14.63
C ASP A 388 -8.25 -38.90 13.65
N PRO A 389 -9.50 -38.58 14.06
CA PRO A 389 -10.44 -37.86 13.21
C PRO A 389 -9.94 -36.45 12.81
N GLY A 390 -8.97 -35.90 13.54
CA GLY A 390 -8.29 -34.66 13.19
C GLY A 390 -7.28 -34.78 12.06
N GLY A 391 -6.89 -36.00 11.67
CA GLY A 391 -5.83 -36.25 10.69
C GLY A 391 -6.13 -35.71 9.29
N ILE A 392 -7.41 -35.64 8.90
CA ILE A 392 -7.81 -35.09 7.59
C ILE A 392 -7.55 -33.59 7.48
N TYR A 393 -7.77 -32.83 8.57
CA TYR A 393 -7.44 -31.40 8.59
C TYR A 393 -5.94 -31.18 8.48
N ALA A 394 -5.13 -32.05 9.11
CA ALA A 394 -3.69 -31.98 8.99
C ALA A 394 -3.22 -32.22 7.55
N GLN A 395 -3.84 -33.15 6.81
CA GLN A 395 -3.55 -33.33 5.38
C GLN A 395 -3.91 -32.08 4.57
N LEU A 396 -5.06 -31.46 4.82
CA LEU A 396 -5.48 -30.25 4.10
C LEU A 396 -4.58 -29.04 4.39
N VAL A 397 -4.17 -28.84 5.64
CA VAL A 397 -3.39 -27.65 6.03
C VAL A 397 -1.88 -27.83 5.84
N TYR A 398 -1.36 -29.03 6.10
CA TYR A 398 0.09 -29.26 6.13
C TYR A 398 0.63 -30.06 4.93
N ALA A 399 -0.21 -30.49 3.98
CA ALA A 399 0.26 -31.23 2.80
C ALA A 399 -0.44 -30.86 1.49
N ALA A 400 -1.73 -30.52 1.52
CA ALA A 400 -2.47 -30.17 0.31
C ALA A 400 -1.95 -28.86 -0.32
N LYS A 401 -2.24 -28.73 -1.62
CA LYS A 401 -1.94 -27.56 -2.45
C LYS A 401 -3.23 -27.06 -3.10
N SER A 402 -3.26 -25.81 -3.55
CA SER A 402 -4.35 -25.30 -4.40
C SER A 402 -4.65 -26.19 -5.61
N THR A 403 -3.61 -26.76 -6.23
CA THR A 403 -3.77 -27.68 -7.37
C THR A 403 -4.51 -28.98 -7.03
N ASP A 404 -4.71 -29.29 -5.76
CA ASP A 404 -5.49 -30.45 -5.32
C ASP A 404 -7.00 -30.18 -5.37
N VAL A 405 -7.44 -28.93 -5.48
CA VAL A 405 -8.85 -28.57 -5.72
C VAL A 405 -9.25 -29.06 -7.10
N SER A 406 -10.21 -29.98 -7.16
CA SER A 406 -10.72 -30.52 -8.42
C SER A 406 -11.93 -29.74 -8.93
N SER A 407 -12.82 -29.31 -8.03
CA SER A 407 -14.09 -28.67 -8.42
C SER A 407 -14.48 -27.58 -7.43
N VAL A 408 -15.13 -26.53 -7.94
CA VAL A 408 -15.64 -25.39 -7.16
C VAL A 408 -17.05 -25.05 -7.60
N MET A 409 -17.95 -24.91 -6.62
CA MET A 409 -19.33 -24.47 -6.80
C MET A 409 -19.59 -23.24 -5.91
N VAL A 410 -20.29 -22.26 -6.46
CA VAL A 410 -20.77 -21.08 -5.73
C VAL A 410 -22.24 -20.91 -6.01
N ASN A 411 -23.03 -20.71 -4.96
CA ASN A 411 -24.47 -20.46 -5.04
C ASN A 411 -25.19 -21.52 -5.90
N GLY A 412 -24.78 -22.79 -5.77
CA GLY A 412 -25.33 -23.92 -6.52
C GLY A 412 -24.84 -24.07 -7.98
N GLN A 413 -23.95 -23.18 -8.45
CA GLN A 413 -23.44 -23.18 -9.82
C GLN A 413 -21.97 -23.62 -9.86
N TRP A 414 -21.63 -24.55 -10.75
CA TRP A 414 -20.25 -24.98 -10.95
C TRP A 414 -19.43 -23.90 -11.67
N LEU A 415 -18.36 -23.42 -11.04
CA LEU A 415 -17.40 -22.50 -11.65
C LEU A 415 -16.19 -23.25 -12.23
N MET A 416 -15.84 -24.39 -11.62
CA MET A 416 -14.79 -25.29 -12.07
C MET A 416 -15.19 -26.75 -11.81
N ARG A 417 -14.92 -27.64 -12.77
CA ARG A 417 -15.09 -29.09 -12.61
C ARG A 417 -13.89 -29.82 -13.17
N ASP A 418 -13.35 -30.77 -12.42
CA ASP A 418 -12.17 -31.56 -12.80
C ASP A 418 -11.00 -30.67 -13.29
N ARG A 419 -10.77 -29.56 -12.58
CA ARG A 419 -9.78 -28.50 -12.86
C ARG A 419 -9.99 -27.72 -14.16
N ARG A 420 -11.14 -27.91 -14.83
CA ARG A 420 -11.56 -27.13 -15.99
C ARG A 420 -12.46 -25.98 -15.53
N LEU A 421 -11.99 -24.75 -15.75
CA LEU A 421 -12.75 -23.53 -15.53
C LEU A 421 -13.94 -23.46 -16.51
N LEU A 422 -15.09 -22.97 -16.04
CA LEU A 422 -16.35 -22.95 -16.80
C LEU A 422 -16.88 -21.54 -17.10
N THR A 423 -16.27 -20.49 -16.54
CA THR A 423 -16.85 -19.13 -16.55
C THR A 423 -16.07 -18.08 -17.33
N LEU A 424 -14.73 -18.18 -17.40
CA LEU A 424 -13.88 -17.16 -18.04
C LEU A 424 -12.91 -17.78 -19.05
N ASP A 425 -12.53 -16.99 -20.07
CA ASP A 425 -11.52 -17.35 -21.07
C ASP A 425 -10.12 -16.91 -20.59
N GLU A 426 -9.43 -17.84 -19.95
CA GLU A 426 -8.10 -17.61 -19.39
C GLU A 426 -7.06 -17.18 -20.43
N GLU A 427 -7.06 -17.82 -21.60
CA GLU A 427 -6.04 -17.57 -22.63
C GLU A 427 -6.18 -16.15 -23.19
N ALA A 428 -7.42 -15.72 -23.46
CA ALA A 428 -7.70 -14.36 -23.93
C ALA A 428 -7.28 -13.31 -22.87
N LEU A 429 -7.65 -13.53 -21.61
CA LEU A 429 -7.35 -12.59 -20.52
C LEU A 429 -5.84 -12.46 -20.26
N LEU A 430 -5.08 -13.56 -20.33
CA LEU A 430 -3.62 -13.53 -20.24
C LEU A 430 -3.00 -12.68 -21.36
N GLY A 431 -3.51 -12.80 -22.59
CA GLY A 431 -3.08 -11.97 -23.71
C GLY A 431 -3.24 -10.48 -23.44
N TYR A 432 -4.37 -10.06 -22.87
CA TYR A 432 -4.60 -8.66 -22.48
C TYR A 432 -3.71 -8.22 -21.32
N ALA A 433 -3.47 -9.09 -20.34
CA ALA A 433 -2.58 -8.81 -19.21
C ALA A 433 -1.15 -8.50 -19.67
N HIS A 434 -0.64 -9.24 -20.66
CA HIS A 434 0.70 -9.03 -21.21
C HIS A 434 0.83 -7.66 -21.90
N ILE A 435 -0.24 -7.14 -22.49
CA ILE A 435 -0.25 -5.79 -23.07
C ILE A 435 -0.11 -4.73 -21.98
N TYR A 436 -0.78 -4.89 -20.84
CA TYR A 436 -0.61 -3.98 -19.70
C TYR A 436 0.80 -4.05 -19.13
N ALA A 437 1.34 -5.25 -18.93
CA ALA A 437 2.71 -5.43 -18.43
C ALA A 437 3.73 -4.67 -19.30
N GLN A 438 3.66 -4.81 -20.63
CA GLN A 438 4.54 -4.09 -21.56
C GLN A 438 4.43 -2.56 -21.44
N LYS A 439 3.21 -2.04 -21.23
CA LYS A 439 2.99 -0.60 -21.07
C LYS A 439 3.53 -0.07 -19.74
N ILE A 440 3.30 -0.82 -18.66
CA ILE A 440 3.78 -0.48 -17.31
C ILE A 440 5.32 -0.53 -17.28
N ASP A 441 5.93 -1.56 -17.87
CA ASP A 441 7.39 -1.65 -18.01
C ASP A 441 7.96 -0.45 -18.76
N ALA A 442 7.38 -0.10 -19.92
CA ALA A 442 7.84 1.05 -20.69
C ALA A 442 7.73 2.37 -19.89
N PHE A 443 6.66 2.53 -19.11
CA PHE A 443 6.48 3.67 -18.22
C PHE A 443 7.53 3.71 -17.11
N LEU A 444 7.76 2.60 -16.39
CA LEU A 444 8.72 2.54 -15.30
C LEU A 444 10.16 2.68 -15.79
N ILE A 445 10.55 2.03 -16.89
CA ILE A 445 11.89 2.17 -17.49
C ILE A 445 12.17 3.64 -17.81
N LYS A 446 11.22 4.32 -18.48
CA LYS A 446 11.34 5.75 -18.79
C LYS A 446 11.43 6.61 -17.52
N ARG A 447 10.71 6.22 -16.46
CA ARG A 447 10.71 6.92 -15.18
C ARG A 447 12.01 6.74 -14.42
N GLU A 448 12.55 5.53 -14.36
CA GLU A 448 13.74 5.19 -13.59
C GLU A 448 15.02 5.75 -14.19
N GLN A 449 15.08 5.89 -15.52
CA GLN A 449 16.22 6.49 -16.23
C GLN A 449 16.35 8.01 -16.01
N SER A 450 15.41 8.67 -15.34
CA SER A 450 15.38 10.12 -15.19
C SER A 450 15.11 10.51 -13.73
N VAL A 451 16.14 11.05 -13.06
CA VAL A 451 16.01 11.65 -11.72
C VAL A 451 14.95 12.75 -11.70
N LEU A 452 14.83 13.52 -12.80
CA LEU A 452 13.78 14.53 -12.94
C LEU A 452 12.38 13.90 -12.95
N SER A 453 12.18 12.81 -13.70
CA SER A 453 10.90 12.11 -13.75
C SER A 453 10.54 11.52 -12.38
N LYS A 454 11.52 10.91 -11.69
CA LYS A 454 11.36 10.45 -10.31
C LYS A 454 10.99 11.59 -9.34
N LEU A 455 11.62 12.76 -9.49
CA LEU A 455 11.37 13.94 -8.64
C LEU A 455 9.99 14.56 -8.88
N VAL A 456 9.56 14.66 -10.14
CA VAL A 456 8.22 15.17 -10.50
C VAL A 456 7.12 14.30 -9.90
N ALA A 457 7.27 12.97 -9.96
CA ALA A 457 6.27 12.02 -9.47
C ALA A 457 6.00 12.15 -7.97
N ILE A 458 7.03 12.36 -7.15
CA ILE A 458 6.92 12.36 -5.68
C ILE A 458 6.71 13.75 -5.07
N GLY A 459 6.96 14.83 -5.81
CA GLY A 459 7.04 16.18 -5.22
C GLY A 459 6.58 17.32 -6.11
N GLY A 460 5.93 17.04 -7.25
CA GLY A 460 5.34 18.07 -8.11
C GLY A 460 6.35 19.09 -8.62
N ALA A 461 7.55 18.62 -8.99
CA ALA A 461 8.70 19.49 -9.22
C ALA A 461 8.42 20.59 -10.24
N MET A 462 8.64 21.84 -9.86
CA MET A 462 8.49 22.99 -10.75
C MET A 462 9.85 23.43 -11.28
N GLN A 463 9.92 23.69 -12.58
CA GLN A 463 11.10 24.34 -13.17
C GLN A 463 11.20 25.78 -12.66
N GLN A 464 12.40 26.19 -12.28
CA GLN A 464 12.70 27.55 -11.84
C GLN A 464 13.67 28.23 -12.82
N GLU A 465 13.87 29.53 -12.62
CA GLU A 465 14.53 30.47 -13.53
C GLU A 465 15.83 29.95 -14.16
N SER A 466 16.09 30.31 -15.43
CA SER A 466 17.12 29.69 -16.25
C SER A 466 18.57 30.17 -15.98
N PHE A 467 18.76 31.32 -15.34
CA PHE A 467 20.09 31.90 -15.08
C PHE A 467 20.27 32.23 -13.59
N GLU A 468 21.36 31.73 -12.99
CA GLU A 468 21.80 32.06 -11.63
C GLU A 468 23.18 32.70 -11.72
N VAL A 469 23.32 33.90 -11.15
CA VAL A 469 24.58 34.62 -11.02
C VAL A 469 25.07 34.39 -9.59
N GLN A 470 26.28 33.88 -9.45
CA GLN A 470 26.87 33.57 -8.14
C GLN A 470 28.36 33.89 -8.15
N ALA A 471 28.80 34.60 -7.11
CA ALA A 471 30.21 34.86 -6.82
C ALA A 471 30.49 34.56 -5.35
N LYS A 472 31.62 33.91 -5.05
CA LYS A 472 32.03 33.53 -3.69
C LYS A 472 33.47 33.90 -3.44
N VAL A 473 33.76 34.49 -2.29
CA VAL A 473 35.14 34.79 -1.85
C VAL A 473 35.32 34.27 -0.44
N ARG A 474 36.47 33.65 -0.15
CA ARG A 474 36.82 33.25 1.21
C ARG A 474 37.23 34.49 2.00
N ILE A 475 36.67 34.70 3.18
CA ILE A 475 36.97 35.86 4.01
C ILE A 475 37.54 35.44 5.37
N PRO A 476 38.53 36.17 5.91
CA PRO A 476 39.11 35.86 7.21
C PRO A 476 38.21 36.28 8.38
N ASP A 477 37.40 37.35 8.22
CA ASP A 477 36.52 37.88 9.26
C ASP A 477 35.21 38.41 8.64
N PRO A 478 34.03 37.90 9.06
CA PRO A 478 32.74 38.40 8.59
C PRO A 478 32.37 39.80 9.09
N ALA A 479 33.01 40.31 10.15
CA ALA A 479 32.61 41.58 10.78
C ALA A 479 32.71 42.78 9.82
N SER A 480 33.72 42.80 8.94
CA SER A 480 33.90 43.87 7.95
C SER A 480 32.76 43.91 6.92
N VAL A 481 32.27 42.75 6.50
CA VAL A 481 31.13 42.62 5.57
C VAL A 481 29.84 43.06 6.25
N ILE A 482 29.61 42.63 7.49
CA ILE A 482 28.43 43.03 8.28
C ILE A 482 28.40 44.55 8.49
N ALA A 483 29.55 45.17 8.77
CA ALA A 483 29.65 46.62 8.85
C ALA A 483 29.38 47.31 7.50
N ALA A 484 29.84 46.72 6.39
CA ALA A 484 29.60 47.25 5.05
C ALA A 484 28.14 47.17 4.60
N LEU A 485 27.38 46.17 5.07
CA LEU A 485 25.93 46.05 4.83
C LEU A 485 25.10 47.19 5.43
N GLN A 486 25.64 47.90 6.43
CA GLN A 486 24.97 49.04 7.09
C GLN A 486 25.18 50.38 6.37
N LYS A 487 25.95 50.38 5.27
CA LYS A 487 26.22 51.60 4.48
C LYS A 487 24.98 51.97 3.65
N PRO A 488 24.78 53.27 3.34
CA PRO A 488 23.54 53.79 2.76
C PRO A 488 23.23 53.34 1.31
N ASP A 489 24.16 52.72 0.58
CA ASP A 489 23.90 52.26 -0.80
C ASP A 489 23.24 50.88 -0.87
N ILE A 490 22.97 50.25 0.28
CA ILE A 490 22.35 48.94 0.41
C ILE A 490 21.02 49.09 1.17
N ASP A 491 19.92 48.79 0.50
CA ASP A 491 18.62 48.67 1.14
C ASP A 491 18.41 47.20 1.54
N ILE A 492 18.37 46.91 2.85
CA ILE A 492 18.09 45.57 3.36
C ILE A 492 16.58 45.34 3.39
N LEU A 493 16.10 44.39 2.60
CA LEU A 493 14.69 44.00 2.59
C LEU A 493 14.35 43.06 3.75
N TYR A 494 15.19 42.07 4.02
CA TYR A 494 15.15 41.22 5.21
C TYR A 494 16.48 40.49 5.42
N HIS A 495 16.68 39.95 6.63
CA HIS A 495 17.76 39.02 6.93
C HIS A 495 17.23 37.74 7.59
N ARG A 496 18.00 36.66 7.54
CA ARG A 496 17.72 35.37 8.20
C ARG A 496 19.02 34.70 8.65
N HIS A 497 18.95 33.94 9.72
CA HIS A 497 20.01 33.03 10.19
C HIS A 497 19.47 31.61 10.20
N TYR A 498 20.24 30.67 9.67
CA TYR A 498 19.89 29.26 9.74
C TYR A 498 21.12 28.35 9.61
N HIS A 499 21.05 27.18 10.24
CA HIS A 499 21.94 26.06 9.93
C HIS A 499 21.43 25.34 8.67
N GLU A 500 22.32 25.10 7.69
CA GLU A 500 21.99 24.47 6.41
C GLU A 500 22.74 23.14 6.30
N TYR A 501 21.99 22.04 6.25
CA TYR A 501 22.48 20.68 6.05
C TYR A 501 22.08 20.24 4.64
N ASP A 502 23.06 20.11 3.74
CA ASP A 502 22.86 19.66 2.38
C ASP A 502 23.43 18.24 2.20
N THR A 503 22.58 17.29 1.81
CA THR A 503 22.99 15.97 1.29
C THR A 503 22.83 15.95 -0.22
N TYR A 504 23.94 15.76 -0.93
CA TYR A 504 23.99 15.72 -2.38
C TYR A 504 24.08 14.27 -2.88
N PHE A 505 23.08 13.86 -3.63
CA PHE A 505 22.99 12.57 -4.31
C PHE A 505 23.60 12.67 -5.71
N GLN A 506 24.59 11.82 -5.94
CA GLN A 506 25.26 11.64 -7.22
C GLN A 506 24.71 10.39 -7.93
N PHE A 507 24.74 10.39 -9.26
CA PHE A 507 24.22 9.31 -10.10
C PHE A 507 25.28 8.88 -11.10
N GLU A 508 25.22 7.63 -11.57
CA GLU A 508 26.22 7.07 -12.49
C GLU A 508 26.32 7.82 -13.82
N ASP A 509 25.19 8.32 -14.33
CA ASP A 509 25.14 9.18 -15.51
C ASP A 509 25.18 10.66 -15.09
N PRO A 510 26.30 11.39 -15.34
CA PRO A 510 26.41 12.80 -14.98
C PRO A 510 25.40 13.71 -15.68
N GLN A 511 24.77 13.27 -16.78
CA GLN A 511 23.73 14.03 -17.47
C GLN A 511 22.44 14.13 -16.66
N GLN A 512 22.22 13.21 -15.71
CA GLN A 512 21.08 13.25 -14.80
C GLN A 512 21.19 14.39 -13.77
N GLY A 513 22.36 15.02 -13.65
CA GLY A 513 22.63 16.09 -12.71
C GLY A 513 22.83 15.57 -11.29
N GLN A 514 22.61 16.45 -10.31
CA GLN A 514 22.79 16.15 -8.89
C GLN A 514 21.51 16.52 -8.13
N LEU A 515 20.98 15.60 -7.35
CA LEU A 515 19.82 15.86 -6.50
C LEU A 515 20.30 16.26 -5.10
N ARG A 516 19.83 17.38 -4.58
CA ARG A 516 20.18 17.86 -3.26
C ARG A 516 18.97 17.82 -2.33
N TYR A 517 19.07 17.04 -1.26
CA TYR A 517 18.20 17.14 -0.10
C TYR A 517 18.77 18.18 0.87
N ARG A 518 17.94 19.14 1.26
CA ARG A 518 18.33 20.25 2.11
C ARG A 518 17.41 20.35 3.32
N GLU A 519 18.02 20.51 4.48
CA GLU A 519 17.40 20.86 5.74
C GLU A 519 17.93 22.24 6.17
N ASP A 520 17.02 23.21 6.30
CA ASP A 520 17.29 24.55 6.82
C ASP A 520 16.67 24.68 8.22
N GLU A 521 17.49 24.73 9.27
CA GLU A 521 17.06 25.01 10.66
C GLU A 521 17.15 26.51 10.92
N TYR A 522 16.02 27.21 10.97
CA TYR A 522 15.97 28.65 11.23
C TYR A 522 16.30 28.97 12.68
N ILE A 523 17.19 29.95 12.88
CA ILE A 523 17.69 30.37 14.18
C ILE A 523 17.06 31.72 14.52
N ASP A 524 16.42 31.77 15.68
CA ASP A 524 15.82 32.99 16.21
C ASP A 524 16.85 33.91 16.90
N GLU A 525 16.40 35.07 17.37
CA GLU A 525 17.27 36.03 18.05
C GLU A 525 17.84 35.51 19.39
N SER A 526 17.26 34.45 19.96
CA SER A 526 17.74 33.79 21.18
C SER A 526 18.78 32.69 20.90
N GLY A 527 19.04 32.39 19.63
CA GLY A 527 19.94 31.33 19.19
C GLY A 527 19.30 29.93 19.21
N GLN A 528 17.96 29.84 19.26
CA GLN A 528 17.23 28.57 19.24
C GLN A 528 16.63 28.30 17.86
N VAL A 529 16.42 27.02 17.55
CA VAL A 529 15.76 26.60 16.30
C VAL A 529 14.27 26.82 16.41
N ASP A 530 13.70 27.70 15.58
CA ASP A 530 12.27 28.02 15.60
C ASP A 530 11.45 27.22 14.57
N ASN A 531 12.08 26.82 13.47
CA ASN A 531 11.43 26.16 12.35
C ASN A 531 12.45 25.37 11.51
N VAL A 532 12.02 24.26 10.92
CA VAL A 532 12.86 23.46 10.03
C VAL A 532 12.19 23.31 8.68
N ARG A 533 12.94 23.58 7.60
CA ARG A 533 12.43 23.50 6.23
C ARG A 533 13.22 22.49 5.39
N TYR A 534 12.49 21.53 4.83
CA TYR A 534 13.05 20.52 3.94
C TYR A 534 12.77 20.80 2.46
N ARG A 535 13.79 20.66 1.60
CA ARG A 535 13.65 20.83 0.15
C ARG A 535 14.48 19.84 -0.65
N LEU A 536 13.93 19.42 -1.79
CA LEU A 536 14.68 18.76 -2.86
C LEU A 536 15.01 19.77 -3.96
N THR A 537 16.24 19.71 -4.46
CA THR A 537 16.65 20.50 -5.63
C THR A 537 17.42 19.62 -6.59
N LEU A 538 16.84 19.32 -7.74
CA LEU A 538 17.60 18.72 -8.85
C LEU A 538 18.33 19.84 -9.59
N VAL A 539 19.64 19.73 -9.65
CA VAL A 539 20.54 20.65 -10.33
C VAL A 539 21.07 19.92 -11.56
N GLY A 540 20.66 20.35 -12.76
CA GLY A 540 21.17 19.80 -14.02
C GLY A 540 22.64 20.12 -14.25
N GLN A 541 23.24 19.48 -15.26
CA GLN A 541 24.64 19.68 -15.61
C GLN A 541 24.95 21.16 -15.87
N ALA A 542 26.11 21.61 -15.38
CA ALA A 542 26.61 22.95 -15.70
C ALA A 542 26.81 23.09 -17.21
N ARG A 543 26.11 24.05 -17.84
CA ARG A 543 26.52 24.56 -19.15
C ARG A 543 27.43 25.74 -18.89
N GLU A 544 28.72 25.45 -18.69
CA GLU A 544 29.71 26.47 -18.44
C GLU A 544 29.86 27.38 -19.67
N ARG A 545 29.59 28.67 -19.47
CA ARG A 545 30.15 29.73 -20.29
C ARG A 545 30.86 30.66 -19.33
N HIS A 546 32.19 30.63 -19.36
CA HIS A 546 32.99 31.62 -18.66
C HIS A 546 32.90 32.94 -19.42
N PHE A 547 32.36 33.95 -18.75
CA PHE A 547 32.62 35.33 -19.13
C PHE A 547 34.01 35.70 -18.58
N PRO A 548 34.65 36.78 -19.05
CA PRO A 548 36.06 37.07 -18.76
C PRO A 548 36.46 37.13 -17.28
N ASN A 549 35.50 37.12 -16.34
CA ASN A 549 35.72 37.37 -14.91
C ASN A 549 35.07 36.33 -13.96
N GLY A 550 34.91 35.07 -14.36
CA GLY A 550 34.61 34.00 -13.38
C GLY A 550 33.18 33.98 -12.83
N VAL A 551 32.16 34.31 -13.63
CA VAL A 551 30.74 34.16 -13.25
C VAL A 551 30.11 32.97 -13.98
N LEU A 552 29.52 32.03 -13.23
CA LEU A 552 28.74 30.91 -13.77
C LEU A 552 27.33 31.39 -14.16
N LEU A 553 26.81 31.00 -15.32
CA LEU A 553 25.56 31.58 -15.84
C LEU A 553 24.39 30.62 -16.13
N SER A 554 24.51 29.29 -16.05
CA SER A 554 23.34 28.44 -16.33
C SER A 554 23.41 27.02 -15.75
N ARG A 555 22.44 26.67 -14.89
CA ARG A 555 22.05 25.29 -14.55
C ARG A 555 20.52 25.22 -14.54
N SER A 556 19.94 24.19 -15.15
CA SER A 556 18.50 23.91 -14.96
C SER A 556 18.27 23.49 -13.51
N ARG A 557 17.26 24.09 -12.85
CA ARG A 557 16.91 23.76 -11.47
C ARG A 557 15.45 23.39 -11.37
N TYR A 558 15.19 22.28 -10.73
CA TYR A 558 13.85 21.83 -10.40
C TYR A 558 13.73 21.73 -8.88
N LEU A 559 12.71 22.40 -8.33
CA LEU A 559 12.45 22.40 -6.89
C LEU A 559 11.23 21.53 -6.59
N ALA A 560 11.35 20.72 -5.55
CA ALA A 560 10.24 20.01 -4.94
C ALA A 560 10.34 20.15 -3.41
N GLN A 561 9.21 20.09 -2.72
CA GLN A 561 9.21 20.00 -1.27
C GLN A 561 9.72 18.61 -0.86
N ALA A 562 10.58 18.54 0.17
CA ALA A 562 10.95 17.24 0.74
C ALA A 562 9.91 16.89 1.81
N VAL A 563 8.90 16.11 1.43
CA VAL A 563 7.81 15.65 2.31
C VAL A 563 8.10 14.27 2.94
N HIS A 564 9.19 13.62 2.55
CA HIS A 564 9.62 12.34 3.10
C HIS A 564 11.00 12.44 3.77
N SER A 565 11.36 11.43 4.57
CA SER A 565 12.65 11.37 5.25
C SER A 565 13.83 11.26 4.27
N LEU A 566 15.03 11.69 4.70
CA LEU A 566 16.26 11.51 3.91
C LEU A 566 16.49 10.04 3.53
N ARG A 567 16.19 9.10 4.45
CA ARG A 567 16.28 7.65 4.23
C ARG A 567 15.37 7.17 3.09
N PHE A 568 14.11 7.64 3.04
CA PHE A 568 13.20 7.36 1.92
C PHE A 568 13.82 7.77 0.59
N TYR A 569 14.39 8.99 0.52
CA TYR A 569 14.97 9.47 -0.73
C TYR A 569 16.22 8.70 -1.16
N ARG A 570 17.03 8.22 -0.22
CA ARG A 570 18.17 7.32 -0.53
C ARG A 570 17.70 6.03 -1.20
N GLU A 571 16.71 5.36 -0.60
CA GLU A 571 16.16 4.10 -1.11
C GLU A 571 15.47 4.29 -2.48
N TYR A 572 14.75 5.40 -2.66
CA TYR A 572 13.99 5.68 -3.90
C TYR A 572 14.87 6.11 -5.08
N PHE A 573 15.85 7.00 -4.84
CA PHE A 573 16.71 7.52 -5.89
C PHE A 573 17.91 6.60 -6.18
N LYS A 574 18.34 5.78 -5.21
CA LYS A 574 19.50 4.86 -5.33
C LYS A 574 20.75 5.58 -5.87
N PRO A 575 21.25 6.62 -5.17
CA PRO A 575 22.43 7.36 -5.62
C PRO A 575 23.68 6.46 -5.65
N SER A 576 24.59 6.72 -6.59
CA SER A 576 25.90 6.06 -6.67
C SER A 576 26.90 6.60 -5.64
N GLY A 577 26.64 7.79 -5.09
CA GLY A 577 27.45 8.41 -4.05
C GLY A 577 26.73 9.56 -3.36
N GLU A 578 27.19 9.88 -2.16
CA GLU A 578 26.67 11.00 -1.36
C GLU A 578 27.79 11.96 -0.96
N THR A 579 27.49 13.25 -0.93
CA THR A 579 28.38 14.29 -0.41
C THR A 579 27.61 15.18 0.55
N PHE A 580 28.19 15.47 1.71
CA PHE A 580 27.56 16.25 2.76
C PHE A 580 28.20 17.62 2.86
N VAL A 581 27.37 18.66 2.98
CA VAL A 581 27.81 20.02 3.27
C VAL A 581 26.98 20.56 4.43
N GLU A 582 27.66 20.94 5.51
CA GLU A 582 27.06 21.57 6.68
C GLU A 582 27.62 22.98 6.85
N LYS A 583 26.75 23.95 7.09
CA LYS A 583 27.18 25.33 7.31
C LYS A 583 26.20 26.15 8.13
N ASP A 584 26.76 27.14 8.81
CA ASP A 584 26.03 28.25 9.42
C ASP A 584 25.92 29.39 8.42
N ARG A 585 24.70 29.87 8.15
CA ARG A 585 24.42 30.89 7.15
C ARG A 585 23.69 32.09 7.72
N LEU A 586 24.29 33.27 7.57
CA LEU A 586 23.60 34.55 7.63
C LEU A 586 23.26 35.02 6.22
N ARG A 587 21.99 35.29 5.96
CA ARG A 587 21.49 35.67 4.63
C ARG A 587 20.74 36.99 4.67
N TRP A 588 21.12 37.92 3.81
CA TRP A 588 20.39 39.16 3.54
C TRP A 588 19.79 39.12 2.14
N ARG A 589 18.55 39.60 2.00
CA ARG A 589 17.99 40.01 0.71
C ARG A 589 18.08 41.52 0.66
N ILE A 590 18.75 42.04 -0.36
CA ILE A 590 19.06 43.47 -0.47
C ILE A 590 18.71 44.02 -1.85
N ILE A 591 18.60 45.33 -1.94
CA ILE A 591 18.67 46.09 -3.20
C ILE A 591 19.97 46.88 -3.19
N PHE A 592 20.79 46.69 -4.22
CA PHE A 592 22.01 47.46 -4.46
C PHE A 592 21.93 48.13 -5.82
N ARG A 593 21.95 49.47 -5.82
CA ARG A 593 21.82 50.29 -7.04
C ARG A 593 20.61 49.91 -7.91
N GLY A 594 19.48 49.62 -7.27
CA GLY A 594 18.22 49.27 -7.94
C GLY A 594 18.10 47.80 -8.38
N THR A 595 19.09 46.95 -8.09
CA THR A 595 19.09 45.53 -8.44
C THR A 595 19.07 44.66 -7.20
N GLU A 596 18.25 43.61 -7.22
CA GLU A 596 18.11 42.69 -6.09
C GLU A 596 19.22 41.63 -6.04
N PHE A 597 19.79 41.46 -4.85
CA PHE A 597 20.79 40.44 -4.54
C PHE A 597 20.47 39.71 -3.23
N TYR A 598 20.99 38.50 -3.13
CA TYR A 598 21.16 37.78 -1.88
C TYR A 598 22.64 37.81 -1.50
N ILE A 599 22.92 38.22 -0.26
CA ILE A 599 24.25 38.14 0.32
C ILE A 599 24.20 37.05 1.39
N ASN A 600 25.08 36.06 1.30
CA ASN A 600 25.23 35.03 2.31
C ASN A 600 26.64 35.08 2.92
N LEU A 601 26.72 35.05 4.23
CA LEU A 601 27.93 34.73 4.97
C LEU A 601 27.81 33.28 5.43
N ASP A 602 28.60 32.42 4.81
CA ASP A 602 28.56 30.97 5.01
C ASP A 602 29.82 30.53 5.76
N ARG A 603 29.67 30.07 7.00
CA ARG A 603 30.73 29.35 7.70
C ARG A 603 30.56 27.87 7.46
N LEU A 604 31.46 27.25 6.68
CA LEU A 604 31.39 25.83 6.41
C LEU A 604 31.98 25.03 7.58
N ASP A 605 31.12 24.24 8.21
CA ASP A 605 31.45 23.37 9.33
C ASP A 605 31.83 21.97 8.83
N GLN A 606 31.25 21.53 7.70
CA GLN A 606 31.65 20.32 6.98
C GLN A 606 31.55 20.54 5.46
N PRO A 607 32.64 20.38 4.69
CA PRO A 607 34.03 20.33 5.14
C PRO A 607 34.47 21.66 5.80
N LYS A 608 35.42 21.61 6.74
CA LYS A 608 35.92 22.80 7.46
C LYS A 608 36.76 23.71 6.56
N LEU A 609 36.10 24.55 5.78
CA LEU A 609 36.73 25.45 4.81
C LEU A 609 36.74 26.92 5.27
N GLY A 610 36.16 27.22 6.43
CA GLY A 610 36.08 28.58 6.98
C GLY A 610 34.92 29.38 6.41
N THR A 611 35.02 30.71 6.46
CA THR A 611 33.92 31.61 6.13
C THR A 611 34.02 32.12 4.70
N PHE A 612 32.89 32.15 4.00
CA PHE A 612 32.76 32.67 2.64
C PHE A 612 31.71 33.76 2.58
N LEU A 613 32.01 34.82 1.84
CA LEU A 613 31.03 35.76 1.34
C LEU A 613 30.51 35.26 -0.01
N GLU A 614 29.21 35.06 -0.12
CA GLU A 614 28.52 34.63 -1.34
C GLU A 614 27.49 35.66 -1.78
N ILE A 615 27.64 36.21 -3.00
CA ILE A 615 26.63 37.05 -3.65
C ILE A 615 25.87 36.19 -4.66
N LYS A 616 24.54 36.24 -4.61
CA LYS A 616 23.63 35.49 -5.48
C LYS A 616 22.54 36.37 -6.07
N SER A 617 22.26 36.20 -7.36
CA SER A 617 21.05 36.72 -8.00
C SER A 617 20.50 35.72 -9.01
N ARG A 618 19.22 35.85 -9.36
CA ARG A 618 18.53 34.96 -10.30
C ARG A 618 17.71 35.77 -11.30
N THR A 619 17.54 35.20 -12.50
CA THR A 619 16.73 35.80 -13.56
C THR A 619 16.37 34.81 -14.66
N TRP A 620 15.30 35.11 -15.40
CA TRP A 620 14.93 34.42 -16.63
C TRP A 620 15.62 34.99 -17.87
N SER A 621 16.19 36.19 -17.78
CA SER A 621 16.79 36.90 -18.92
C SER A 621 18.30 36.79 -18.90
N ARG A 622 18.88 36.27 -20.01
CA ARG A 622 20.33 36.22 -20.19
C ARG A 622 20.98 37.61 -20.10
N GLN A 623 20.38 38.61 -20.74
CA GLN A 623 20.92 39.97 -20.73
C GLN A 623 20.92 40.57 -19.32
N ASP A 624 19.87 40.30 -18.55
CA ASP A 624 19.78 40.70 -17.14
C ASP A 624 20.82 39.97 -16.29
N ALA A 625 21.10 38.70 -16.59
CA ALA A 625 22.10 37.91 -15.89
C ALA A 625 23.53 38.47 -16.13
N GLU A 626 23.84 38.89 -17.36
CA GLU A 626 25.11 39.57 -17.70
C GLU A 626 25.26 40.90 -16.95
N ASN A 627 24.18 41.68 -16.84
CA ASN A 627 24.18 42.93 -16.06
C ASN A 627 24.38 42.67 -14.56
N LYS A 628 23.65 41.70 -14.00
CA LYS A 628 23.74 41.26 -12.59
C LYS A 628 25.14 40.72 -12.26
N ALA A 629 25.81 40.07 -13.20
CA ALA A 629 27.19 39.61 -13.03
C ALA A 629 28.15 40.77 -12.75
N GLY A 630 28.15 41.79 -13.62
CA GLY A 630 28.98 42.99 -13.41
C GLY A 630 28.62 43.77 -12.14
N MET A 631 27.32 43.83 -11.79
CA MET A 631 26.89 44.44 -10.52
C MET A 631 27.30 43.63 -9.28
N SER A 632 27.44 42.31 -9.39
CA SER A 632 27.90 41.45 -8.30
C SER A 632 29.37 41.72 -7.96
N GLU A 633 30.21 42.00 -8.95
CA GLU A 633 31.61 42.42 -8.74
C GLU A 633 31.69 43.73 -7.97
N ALA A 634 30.95 44.75 -8.43
CA ALA A 634 30.89 46.05 -7.76
C ALA A 634 30.36 45.94 -6.31
N LEU A 635 29.40 45.03 -6.08
CA LEU A 635 28.89 44.75 -4.74
C LEU A 635 29.94 44.02 -3.88
N MET A 636 30.71 43.09 -4.46
CA MET A 636 31.79 42.37 -3.76
C MET A 636 32.87 43.35 -3.26
N GLU A 637 33.32 44.26 -4.12
CA GLU A 637 34.27 45.31 -3.78
C GLU A 637 33.70 46.27 -2.72
N TYR A 638 32.43 46.62 -2.84
CA TYR A 638 31.74 47.48 -1.87
C TYR A 638 31.70 46.88 -0.45
N LEU A 639 31.56 45.55 -0.38
CA LEU A 639 31.60 44.76 0.84
C LEU A 639 33.02 44.51 1.37
N GLY A 640 34.05 45.00 0.66
CA GLY A 640 35.45 44.92 1.09
C GLY A 640 36.14 43.60 0.77
N ALA A 641 35.59 42.80 -0.16
CA ALA A 641 36.20 41.57 -0.64
C ALA A 641 36.78 41.77 -2.05
N SER A 642 37.94 41.16 -2.32
CA SER A 642 38.59 41.23 -3.64
C SER A 642 37.87 40.33 -4.64
N SER A 643 37.48 40.89 -5.79
CA SER A 643 36.90 40.15 -6.91
C SER A 643 37.93 39.20 -7.58
N ASP A 644 39.23 39.45 -7.42
CA ASP A 644 40.32 38.61 -7.96
C ASP A 644 40.46 37.24 -7.25
N GLU A 645 39.88 37.08 -6.05
CA GLU A 645 39.91 35.84 -5.25
C GLU A 645 38.60 35.03 -5.36
N THR A 646 37.77 35.34 -6.36
CA THR A 646 36.45 34.71 -6.52
C THR A 646 36.58 33.24 -6.91
N VAL A 647 35.86 32.36 -6.22
CA VAL A 647 35.76 30.94 -6.54
C VAL A 647 34.42 30.60 -7.16
N THR A 648 34.48 29.95 -8.32
CA THR A 648 33.31 29.52 -9.10
C THR A 648 32.73 28.20 -8.63
N GLN A 649 33.56 27.33 -8.04
CA GLN A 649 33.18 25.98 -7.62
C GLN A 649 32.08 25.97 -6.55
N GLY A 650 31.08 25.09 -6.71
CA GLY A 650 30.04 24.86 -5.70
C GLY A 650 30.61 24.30 -4.39
N TYR A 651 29.95 24.53 -3.25
CA TYR A 651 30.41 23.96 -1.96
C TYR A 651 30.55 22.44 -1.99
N VAL A 652 29.68 21.75 -2.73
CA VAL A 652 29.74 20.31 -2.97
C VAL A 652 31.00 19.87 -3.73
N GLU A 653 31.51 20.72 -4.63
CA GLU A 653 32.71 20.41 -5.43
C GLU A 653 33.98 20.51 -4.57
N PHE A 654 33.98 21.35 -3.52
CA PHE A 654 35.06 21.33 -2.52
C PHE A 654 34.97 20.15 -1.54
N ALA A 655 33.78 19.60 -1.34
CA ALA A 655 33.53 18.52 -0.39
C ALA A 655 33.77 17.12 -0.97
N GLY A 656 33.72 16.98 -2.31
CA GLY A 656 33.95 15.72 -3.02
C GLY A 656 35.37 15.53 -3.55
N GLY A 657 36.30 16.46 -3.25
CA GLY A 657 37.70 16.44 -3.69
C GLY A 657 38.66 15.81 -2.69
#